data_AF-A0A2A4IX25-F1
#
_entry.id   AF-A0A2A4IX25-F1
#
_cell.length_a   1.000
_cell.length_b   1.000
_cell.length_c   1.000
_cell.angle_alpha   90.00
_cell.angle_beta   90.00
_cell.angle_gamma   90.00
#
_symmetry.space_group_name_H-M   'P 1'
#
loop_
_entity.id
_entity.type
_entity.pdbx_description
1 polymer ?
#
loop_
_entity_poly.entity_id
_entity_poly.type
_entity_poly.pdbx_seq_one_letter_code
_entity_poly.pdbx_strand_id
1 'polypeptide(L)'
;MKKSAERISSDKSSSDLGNLYSDKRYFINNLDSYHGEYFLKEVAKVLEKRAMSTRDTSETVLGEDAVITEPPPPEQPYEIIGTVSNLKIKTLNHVTRIVPKTECIPQMLTCGIVILDVSCDREELRIAMDYMKVLKQLLEKQNPPPKPADADDNASANADNAGDFKKRYLILVSTVMTWASTKPLDPDTPDMPFIETDFRKRKPHPNYKLHYDAENEVILIARKYRQIIGALVVCSGVTYGGKEDTLFYWFQKAWECEPILPILGRGNNAVPLINVVDLGLIIHNLVLDFPRKLYILAVEQNVSKQKDIIKPLGRIMGSGMFKCIPPEDAFLIPEIDQRIYDLMTINLNMEPTFLVETMALQWVSELTFAENVPVLMKQFKKERGLKPFKIVIYGPPITGKTTLAKSICEAYGLVYVSPDTVAQDMLEDLTWRIQHWDVGETAGLGVPSGEEEDVNMGDMDDDMDNEDDGIQDQARQNLAILQSGRPLSDEEIIGYLRQKLLSRDALNRGWVLDGFPMSVSQCQALFDKGDEQDSDVGEEPDEEAFDEDTDLYSNVLKKLLPDIVVSLDTTDDFVCEKAMRQPEGTSRLDEETILKRLSEFRAGDTRENTPLNFFDELDIHPLVVPVKDHADYAMKAPYAAVALRMGRPCRYGKLQALIDAAEKKEKDDKETLRTKEAKALKEIEEKIKEEREEKMEYWTELYAMLRDEEEAALAAAGEPMRNYLVHHIFPTLTPALLEVAKLRPDDPIDFLAEKTFKLNPLGTALEEKFELHEERMRLAKECADERPKEATLQRVAQADLHEDMSLTSLDRSKKNRSASDVSGLSLLAASLRHQTTEFFNNSTLHGVRYIAEKDRPFCEKFMWFSFTAVGAVTTCIIIVSLWEKFQTNPTITGLDTDFHNWDVPFPAVTICDVDPVDDELLDKYIESVWGSEPPAKAGEMLRWLATLTYRSIEERASEFISDPTLVGKTEGDEPAPAKNPKDAVFEIVRHCETLFYDCEWKGDSEECCDVLMPVFTEMGFCYAFNSKHAEKVWPWQSQSQTELFNEAFIHETDAKWSFMFNTDRKNTTFDIFIHSTEEMAGLEQSPQHTWDHRVEKVSFSVKHTYTTEDARQLSIRQRRCVFADEVRLETSNIYTYSACMRQCRMQRSRAFCKCVPHFYPTLKGYKQCTLRELGCIATHAAAITDVSRCNCELGCSHTVYEVEKLTDVE
;
A
#
# COMPACT_ATOMS: atom_id res chain seq x y z
N MET A 1 15.19 3.85 33.12
CA MET A 1 14.25 2.79 33.52
C MET A 1 14.59 2.11 34.85
N LYS A 2 15.83 1.64 35.12
CA LYS A 2 16.21 1.10 36.47
C LYS A 2 16.03 2.11 37.63
N LYS A 3 16.31 3.39 37.40
CA LYS A 3 16.17 4.47 38.42
C LYS A 3 14.71 4.77 38.86
N SER A 4 13.70 4.41 38.08
CA SER A 4 12.30 4.66 38.45
C SER A 4 11.73 3.58 39.38
N ALA A 5 12.26 2.35 39.31
CA ALA A 5 11.93 1.29 40.25
C ALA A 5 12.63 1.49 41.62
N GLU A 6 13.80 2.13 41.63
CA GLU A 6 14.55 2.44 42.86
C GLU A 6 13.95 3.61 43.65
N ARG A 7 13.33 4.61 42.99
CA ARG A 7 12.72 5.75 43.69
C ARG A 7 11.46 5.43 44.51
N ILE A 8 10.81 4.30 44.29
CA ILE A 8 9.67 3.83 45.11
C ILE A 8 10.16 2.93 46.27
N SER A 9 11.45 2.55 46.27
CA SER A 9 12.01 1.56 47.21
C SER A 9 12.76 2.16 48.41
N SER A 10 13.04 3.47 48.44
CA SER A 10 13.94 4.04 49.46
C SER A 10 13.25 4.66 50.68
N ASP A 11 11.93 4.87 50.68
CA ASP A 11 11.23 5.47 51.82
C ASP A 11 9.87 4.81 52.03
N LYS A 12 9.81 3.80 52.90
CA LYS A 12 8.74 3.55 53.90
C LYS A 12 8.78 2.13 54.48
N SER A 13 8.52 2.05 55.78
CA SER A 13 8.43 0.81 56.56
C SER A 13 7.27 -0.09 56.12
N SER A 14 7.39 -1.38 56.44
CA SER A 14 6.48 -2.48 56.08
C SER A 14 5.02 -2.38 56.58
N SER A 15 4.61 -1.25 57.14
CA SER A 15 3.25 -0.97 57.64
C SER A 15 2.40 -0.11 56.70
N ASP A 16 2.96 0.43 55.61
CA ASP A 16 2.28 1.36 54.67
C ASP A 16 1.86 0.71 53.32
N LEU A 17 1.98 -0.63 53.18
CA LEU A 17 1.68 -1.35 51.93
C LEU A 17 0.20 -1.30 51.48
N GLY A 18 -0.68 -0.68 52.27
CA GLY A 18 -2.13 -0.60 52.03
C GLY A 18 -2.60 0.47 51.04
N ASN A 19 -1.74 1.36 50.53
CA ASN A 19 -2.12 2.47 49.63
C ASN A 19 -1.27 2.54 48.36
N LEU A 20 -1.21 1.48 47.54
CA LEU A 20 -0.45 1.52 46.27
C LEU A 20 -1.24 2.12 45.09
N TYR A 21 -2.58 2.07 45.11
CA TYR A 21 -3.43 2.58 44.04
C TYR A 21 -4.81 2.99 44.58
N SER A 22 -5.59 3.75 43.79
CA SER A 22 -6.94 4.20 44.16
C SER A 22 -8.00 3.63 43.21
N ASP A 23 -9.04 2.98 43.75
CA ASP A 23 -10.17 2.44 42.98
C ASP A 23 -11.00 3.54 42.27
N LYS A 24 -10.77 4.80 42.66
CA LYS A 24 -11.42 5.98 42.08
C LYS A 24 -10.65 6.55 40.88
N ARG A 25 -9.48 6.00 40.54
CA ARG A 25 -8.64 6.42 39.42
C ARG A 25 -8.75 5.48 38.24
N TYR A 26 -9.00 6.04 37.07
CA TYR A 26 -9.18 5.34 35.81
C TYR A 26 -8.06 5.76 34.87
N PHE A 27 -7.42 4.79 34.22
CA PHE A 27 -6.49 5.06 33.13
C PHE A 27 -7.09 4.60 31.81
N ILE A 28 -7.06 5.46 30.79
CA ILE A 28 -7.39 5.12 29.40
C ILE A 28 -6.27 5.68 28.51
N ASN A 29 -5.67 4.85 27.65
CA ASN A 29 -4.69 5.35 26.68
C ASN A 29 -5.39 5.97 25.45
N ASN A 30 -4.74 6.96 24.84
CA ASN A 30 -5.17 7.68 23.64
C ASN A 30 -6.64 8.11 23.67
N LEU A 31 -6.98 8.98 24.63
CA LEU A 31 -8.34 9.50 24.87
C LEU A 31 -8.97 10.25 23.68
N ASP A 32 -8.15 10.70 22.74
CA ASP A 32 -8.52 11.40 21.51
C ASP A 32 -8.52 10.47 20.28
N SER A 33 -8.25 9.18 20.47
CA SER A 33 -8.40 8.19 19.41
C SER A 33 -9.87 7.87 19.14
N TYR A 34 -10.12 7.25 17.99
CA TYR A 34 -11.45 6.83 17.59
C TYR A 34 -12.16 5.98 18.65
N HIS A 35 -11.53 4.97 19.25
CA HIS A 35 -12.13 4.20 20.35
C HIS A 35 -12.10 4.97 21.67
N GLY A 36 -10.99 5.68 21.94
CA GLY A 36 -10.76 6.42 23.18
C GLY A 36 -11.82 7.48 23.49
N GLU A 37 -12.32 8.20 22.46
CA GLU A 37 -13.40 9.19 22.63
C GLU A 37 -14.70 8.55 23.15
N TYR A 38 -15.07 7.38 22.62
CA TYR A 38 -16.26 6.65 23.04
C TYR A 38 -16.06 6.00 24.41
N PHE A 39 -14.88 5.44 24.69
CA PHE A 39 -14.54 4.89 26.01
C PHE A 39 -14.58 5.98 27.08
N LEU A 40 -14.02 7.16 26.80
CA LEU A 40 -14.08 8.30 27.70
C LEU A 40 -15.53 8.72 27.97
N LYS A 41 -16.34 8.87 26.91
CA LYS A 41 -17.75 9.28 27.03
C LYS A 41 -18.55 8.31 27.89
N GLU A 42 -18.40 7.01 27.67
CA GLU A 42 -19.17 6.00 28.40
C GLU A 42 -18.63 5.79 29.83
N VAL A 43 -17.31 5.81 30.05
CA VAL A 43 -16.74 5.75 31.40
C VAL A 43 -17.11 6.99 32.22
N ALA A 44 -17.18 8.18 31.62
CA ALA A 44 -17.61 9.40 32.31
C ALA A 44 -19.05 9.27 32.86
N LYS A 45 -19.99 8.69 32.10
CA LYS A 45 -21.36 8.41 32.57
C LYS A 45 -21.40 7.52 33.82
N VAL A 46 -20.51 6.53 33.90
CA VAL A 46 -20.38 5.67 35.10
C VAL A 46 -20.01 6.49 36.32
N LEU A 47 -19.08 7.43 36.17
CA LEU A 47 -18.61 8.27 37.27
C LEU A 47 -19.69 9.25 37.73
N GLU A 48 -20.46 9.81 36.81
CA GLU A 48 -21.61 10.68 37.11
C GLU A 48 -22.68 9.92 37.89
N LYS A 49 -23.04 8.71 37.46
CA LYS A 49 -24.02 7.85 38.16
C LYS A 49 -23.53 7.44 39.57
N ARG A 50 -22.25 7.11 39.72
CA ARG A 50 -21.65 6.78 41.03
C ARG A 50 -21.60 8.01 41.96
N ALA A 51 -21.37 9.21 41.43
CA ALA A 51 -21.40 10.47 42.19
C ALA A 51 -22.81 10.89 42.64
N MET A 52 -23.85 10.57 41.86
CA MET A 52 -25.24 10.80 42.23
C MET A 52 -25.72 9.84 43.32
N SER A 53 -25.37 8.54 43.26
CA SER A 53 -25.80 7.56 44.28
C SER A 53 -25.25 7.85 45.69
N THR A 54 -24.12 8.58 45.80
CA THR A 54 -23.56 9.04 47.08
C THR A 54 -24.33 10.19 47.73
N ARG A 55 -25.29 10.84 47.03
CA ARG A 55 -26.14 11.91 47.59
C ARG A 55 -27.48 11.41 48.15
N ASP A 56 -28.00 10.28 47.69
CA ASP A 56 -29.34 9.79 48.05
C ASP A 56 -29.42 8.98 49.37
N THR A 57 -28.29 8.74 50.05
CA THR A 57 -28.26 8.00 51.34
C THR A 57 -28.43 8.87 52.60
N SER A 58 -28.84 10.13 52.45
CA SER A 58 -29.01 11.06 53.58
C SER A 58 -30.38 11.74 53.62
N GLU A 59 -31.46 10.97 53.48
CA GLU A 59 -32.78 11.40 53.93
C GLU A 59 -33.45 10.31 54.80
N THR A 60 -33.21 10.40 56.11
CA THR A 60 -34.10 9.82 57.13
C THR A 60 -34.80 10.94 57.89
N VAL A 61 -36.12 10.95 57.74
CA VAL A 61 -37.18 11.54 58.57
C VAL A 61 -36.75 12.05 59.96
N LEU A 62 -36.97 13.34 60.25
CA LEU A 62 -37.62 13.90 61.47
C LEU A 62 -37.44 15.43 61.58
N GLY A 63 -38.56 16.15 61.77
CA GLY A 63 -38.68 17.28 62.71
C GLY A 63 -38.23 18.67 62.27
N GLU A 64 -39.14 19.64 62.38
CA GLU A 64 -38.94 21.08 62.21
C GLU A 64 -37.82 21.67 63.09
N ASP A 65 -37.16 22.70 62.54
CA ASP A 65 -36.22 23.64 63.17
C ASP A 65 -34.84 23.11 63.62
N ALA A 66 -33.90 22.97 62.67
CA ALA A 66 -32.47 23.05 62.94
C ALA A 66 -31.65 23.57 61.74
N VAL A 67 -30.71 24.46 62.02
CA VAL A 67 -29.75 25.06 61.09
C VAL A 67 -28.95 23.98 60.35
N ILE A 68 -29.03 23.95 59.01
CA ILE A 68 -28.24 23.07 58.15
C ILE A 68 -26.77 23.52 58.23
N THR A 69 -25.96 22.70 58.87
CA THR A 69 -24.50 22.72 58.71
C THR A 69 -24.18 21.84 57.50
N GLU A 70 -23.46 22.37 56.52
CA GLU A 70 -23.01 21.61 55.35
C GLU A 70 -22.29 20.32 55.81
N PRO A 71 -22.63 19.13 55.26
CA PRO A 71 -21.80 17.96 55.48
C PRO A 71 -20.44 18.19 54.80
N PRO A 72 -19.33 17.74 55.42
CA PRO A 72 -18.01 17.88 54.81
C PRO A 72 -17.97 17.17 53.44
N PRO A 73 -17.26 17.74 52.44
CA PRO A 73 -17.20 17.17 51.11
C PRO A 73 -16.55 15.77 51.13
N PRO A 74 -16.93 14.85 50.23
CA PRO A 74 -16.33 13.53 50.15
C PRO A 74 -14.82 13.64 49.87
N GLU A 75 -14.01 12.93 50.65
CA GLU A 75 -12.57 13.17 50.78
C GLU A 75 -11.72 12.97 49.50
N GLN A 76 -12.23 12.36 48.41
CA GLN A 76 -11.56 12.33 47.08
C GLN A 76 -12.57 12.11 45.91
N PRO A 77 -12.55 12.95 44.84
CA PRO A 77 -13.36 12.77 43.63
C PRO A 77 -12.83 11.63 42.73
N TYR A 78 -13.67 11.12 41.82
CA TYR A 78 -13.22 10.20 40.78
C TYR A 78 -12.34 10.93 39.77
N GLU A 79 -11.25 10.29 39.32
CA GLU A 79 -10.27 10.90 38.42
C GLU A 79 -10.05 10.02 37.18
N ILE A 80 -10.21 10.61 36.00
CA ILE A 80 -9.82 9.99 34.72
C ILE A 80 -8.47 10.55 34.31
N ILE A 81 -7.51 9.66 34.09
CA ILE A 81 -6.15 9.93 33.67
C ILE A 81 -5.92 9.24 32.33
N GLY A 82 -5.19 9.84 31.41
CA GLY A 82 -4.88 9.17 30.16
C GLY A 82 -3.82 9.83 29.33
N THR A 83 -3.49 9.21 28.21
CA THR A 83 -2.62 9.76 27.16
C THR A 83 -3.47 10.31 26.01
N VAL A 84 -2.87 11.14 25.17
CA VAL A 84 -3.46 11.60 23.90
C VAL A 84 -2.44 11.40 22.78
N SER A 85 -2.95 11.17 21.57
CA SER A 85 -2.20 11.04 20.34
C SER A 85 -1.76 12.42 19.83
N ASN A 86 -2.66 13.41 19.90
CA ASN A 86 -2.40 14.79 19.55
C ASN A 86 -1.92 15.61 20.76
N LEU A 87 -0.61 15.86 20.81
CA LEU A 87 0.04 16.65 21.87
C LEU A 87 -0.44 18.11 21.97
N LYS A 88 -1.19 18.64 20.97
CA LYS A 88 -1.82 19.97 21.04
C LYS A 88 -2.99 20.00 22.03
N ILE A 89 -3.62 18.86 22.30
CA ILE A 89 -4.74 18.75 23.23
C ILE A 89 -4.20 18.79 24.66
N LYS A 90 -4.45 19.90 25.36
CA LYS A 90 -4.00 20.10 26.75
C LYS A 90 -5.05 19.74 27.79
N THR A 91 -6.33 19.76 27.40
CA THR A 91 -7.48 19.49 28.27
C THR A 91 -8.58 18.82 27.47
N LEU A 92 -9.27 17.85 28.09
CA LEU A 92 -10.45 17.18 27.54
C LEU A 92 -11.56 17.20 28.60
N ASN A 93 -12.82 17.25 28.16
CA ASN A 93 -13.96 17.23 29.07
C ASN A 93 -13.97 15.91 29.87
N HIS A 94 -14.30 15.98 31.16
CA HIS A 94 -14.31 14.85 32.10
C HIS A 94 -12.94 14.17 32.36
N VAL A 95 -11.84 14.68 31.81
CA VAL A 95 -10.48 14.16 32.04
C VAL A 95 -9.77 15.02 33.08
N THR A 96 -9.30 14.40 34.15
CA THR A 96 -8.61 15.09 35.25
C THR A 96 -7.17 15.44 34.87
N ARG A 97 -6.47 14.53 34.19
CA ARG A 97 -5.06 14.73 33.83
C ARG A 97 -4.67 13.97 32.57
N ILE A 98 -4.09 14.71 31.61
CA ILE A 98 -3.40 14.13 30.45
C ILE A 98 -1.92 13.95 30.82
N VAL A 99 -1.37 12.77 30.54
CA VAL A 99 -0.01 12.37 30.89
C VAL A 99 0.79 12.09 29.61
N PRO A 100 2.05 12.53 29.50
CA PRO A 100 2.92 12.15 28.39
C PRO A 100 3.15 10.63 28.35
N LYS A 101 3.24 10.03 27.15
CA LYS A 101 3.48 8.58 26.98
C LYS A 101 4.76 8.10 27.71
N THR A 102 5.80 8.93 27.81
CA THR A 102 7.05 8.61 28.52
C THR A 102 6.90 8.45 30.04
N GLU A 103 5.87 9.05 30.62
CA GLU A 103 5.62 9.06 32.08
C GLU A 103 4.32 8.35 32.47
N CYS A 104 3.66 7.69 31.53
CA CYS A 104 2.34 7.09 31.76
C CYS A 104 2.39 5.86 32.68
N ILE A 105 3.40 4.99 32.56
CA ILE A 105 3.49 3.72 33.33
C ILE A 105 3.40 3.95 34.85
N PRO A 106 4.17 4.88 35.47
CA PRO A 106 3.99 5.19 36.89
C PRO A 106 2.57 5.64 37.26
N GLN A 107 1.89 6.41 36.40
CA GLN A 107 0.52 6.86 36.66
C GLN A 107 -0.48 5.72 36.53
N MET A 108 -0.32 4.86 35.52
CA MET A 108 -1.10 3.62 35.37
C MET A 108 -0.99 2.74 36.60
N LEU A 109 0.17 2.70 37.27
CA LEU A 109 0.39 1.97 38.51
C LEU A 109 -0.30 2.57 39.75
N THR A 110 -0.90 3.76 39.65
CA THR A 110 -1.74 4.36 40.70
C THR A 110 -3.25 4.21 40.48
N CYS A 111 -3.68 3.73 39.29
CA CYS A 111 -5.09 3.64 38.89
C CYS A 111 -5.78 2.33 39.30
N GLY A 112 -7.00 2.35 39.80
CA GLY A 112 -7.76 1.14 40.14
C GLY A 112 -8.21 0.35 38.92
N ILE A 113 -8.56 1.06 37.85
CA ILE A 113 -8.99 0.48 36.59
C ILE A 113 -8.09 1.02 35.48
N VAL A 114 -7.52 0.12 34.68
CA VAL A 114 -6.67 0.44 33.54
C VAL A 114 -7.28 -0.18 32.29
N ILE A 115 -7.70 0.66 31.36
CA ILE A 115 -8.21 0.29 30.05
C ILE A 115 -7.11 0.60 29.04
N LEU A 116 -6.66 -0.42 28.34
CA LEU A 116 -5.62 -0.33 27.32
C LEU A 116 -6.19 -0.80 26.00
N ASP A 117 -6.32 0.11 25.06
CA ASP A 117 -6.60 -0.19 23.68
C ASP A 117 -5.29 -0.30 22.88
N VAL A 118 -5.05 -1.50 22.35
CA VAL A 118 -3.91 -1.82 21.49
C VAL A 118 -4.37 -2.30 20.12
N SER A 119 -5.64 -2.10 19.77
CA SER A 119 -6.21 -2.63 18.51
C SER A 119 -5.62 -1.98 17.25
N CYS A 120 -5.13 -0.73 17.35
CA CYS A 120 -4.66 0.05 16.19
C CYS A 120 -3.16 0.44 16.22
N ASP A 121 -2.59 0.83 17.37
CA ASP A 121 -1.25 1.44 17.45
C ASP A 121 -0.17 0.48 18.04
N ARG A 122 0.89 0.23 17.26
CA ARG A 122 2.04 -0.61 17.68
C ARG A 122 2.86 0.00 18.82
N GLU A 123 2.90 1.33 18.97
CA GLU A 123 3.57 1.98 20.10
C GLU A 123 2.83 1.69 21.41
N GLU A 124 1.49 1.75 21.39
CA GLU A 124 0.65 1.43 22.54
C GLU A 124 0.84 -0.02 22.99
N LEU A 125 1.01 -0.93 22.04
CA LEU A 125 1.30 -2.33 22.32
C LEU A 125 2.62 -2.50 23.10
N ARG A 126 3.66 -1.73 22.76
CA ARG A 126 4.94 -1.74 23.49
C ARG A 126 4.78 -1.17 24.91
N ILE A 127 4.05 -0.06 25.05
CA ILE A 127 3.78 0.55 26.37
C ILE A 127 2.97 -0.42 27.26
N ALA A 128 1.97 -1.10 26.70
CA ALA A 128 1.18 -2.10 27.39
C ALA A 128 2.04 -3.27 27.88
N MET A 129 2.96 -3.77 27.03
CA MET A 129 3.92 -4.82 27.40
C MET A 129 4.88 -4.40 28.51
N ASP A 130 5.43 -3.19 28.43
CA ASP A 130 6.29 -2.64 29.48
C ASP A 130 5.52 -2.44 30.80
N TYR A 131 4.29 -1.95 30.73
CA TYR A 131 3.39 -1.85 31.89
C TYR A 131 3.13 -3.24 32.51
N MET A 132 2.76 -4.24 31.71
CA MET A 132 2.52 -5.61 32.19
C MET A 132 3.77 -6.21 32.86
N LYS A 133 4.96 -5.96 32.32
CA LYS A 133 6.23 -6.42 32.92
C LYS A 133 6.47 -5.80 34.30
N VAL A 134 6.25 -4.49 34.45
CA VAL A 134 6.40 -3.81 35.74
C VAL A 134 5.29 -4.22 36.71
N LEU A 135 4.05 -4.35 36.23
CA LEU A 135 2.91 -4.81 37.01
C LEU A 135 3.15 -6.21 37.59
N LYS A 136 3.67 -7.16 36.80
CA LYS A 136 4.03 -8.50 37.27
C LYS A 136 5.05 -8.45 38.41
N GLN A 137 6.10 -7.65 38.30
CA GLN A 137 7.11 -7.51 39.35
C GLN A 137 6.51 -6.97 40.65
N LEU A 138 5.53 -6.07 40.56
CA LEU A 138 4.81 -5.56 41.73
C LEU A 138 3.88 -6.62 42.34
N LEU A 139 3.15 -7.36 41.51
CA LEU A 139 2.26 -8.43 41.98
C LEU A 139 3.03 -9.58 42.63
N GLU A 140 4.22 -9.93 42.14
CA GLU A 140 5.11 -10.94 42.75
C GLU A 140 5.61 -10.52 44.13
N LYS A 141 5.90 -9.23 44.32
CA LYS A 141 6.27 -8.69 45.64
C LYS A 141 5.10 -8.67 46.61
N GLN A 142 3.89 -8.46 46.12
CA GLN A 142 2.66 -8.43 46.93
C GLN A 142 2.17 -9.84 47.29
N ASN A 143 2.52 -10.86 46.52
CA ASN A 143 2.06 -12.24 46.71
C ASN A 143 3.21 -13.25 46.48
N PRO A 144 4.14 -13.43 47.44
CA PRO A 144 5.27 -14.34 47.29
C PRO A 144 4.81 -15.82 47.22
N PRO A 145 5.50 -16.67 46.43
CA PRO A 145 5.08 -18.06 46.24
C PRO A 145 5.14 -18.86 47.56
N PRO A 146 4.20 -19.79 47.81
CA PRO A 146 4.30 -20.67 48.96
C PRO A 146 5.52 -21.59 48.83
N LYS A 147 6.25 -21.79 49.94
CA LYS A 147 7.40 -22.70 49.99
C LYS A 147 6.96 -24.15 49.69
N PRO A 148 7.81 -24.96 49.03
CA PRO A 148 7.44 -26.32 48.68
C PRO A 148 7.52 -27.22 49.93
N ALA A 149 6.38 -27.72 50.39
CA ALA A 149 6.30 -28.89 51.25
C ALA A 149 4.98 -29.62 50.95
N ASP A 150 5.17 -30.88 50.52
CA ASP A 150 4.28 -32.03 50.52
C ASP A 150 2.91 -31.92 49.83
N ALA A 151 2.83 -32.70 48.75
CA ALA A 151 1.59 -33.09 48.09
C ALA A 151 0.70 -33.87 49.07
N ASP A 152 -0.52 -33.38 49.27
CA ASP A 152 -1.69 -34.26 49.35
C ASP A 152 -2.96 -33.48 48.96
N ASP A 153 -3.73 -34.12 48.09
CA ASP A 153 -5.00 -33.65 47.55
C ASP A 153 -6.13 -33.65 48.61
N ASN A 154 -7.06 -32.71 48.42
CA ASN A 154 -8.42 -32.58 48.98
C ASN A 154 -8.62 -31.52 50.06
N ALA A 155 -9.20 -30.37 49.64
CA ALA A 155 -10.30 -29.74 50.36
C ALA A 155 -11.02 -28.72 49.46
N SER A 156 -12.21 -29.12 48.98
CA SER A 156 -13.27 -28.20 48.58
C SER A 156 -13.81 -27.44 49.80
N ALA A 157 -14.37 -26.25 49.53
CA ALA A 157 -15.31 -25.52 50.39
C ALA A 157 -14.75 -24.98 51.72
N ASN A 158 -14.34 -23.71 51.68
CA ASN A 158 -14.77 -22.62 52.59
C ASN A 158 -13.75 -21.48 52.52
N ALA A 159 -14.11 -20.41 51.83
CA ALA A 159 -13.44 -19.11 51.96
C ALA A 159 -14.48 -17.99 51.82
N ASP A 160 -15.58 -18.11 52.54
CA ASP A 160 -16.34 -16.94 53.00
C ASP A 160 -15.66 -16.48 54.30
N ASN A 161 -15.20 -15.23 54.32
CA ASN A 161 -14.37 -14.55 55.34
C ASN A 161 -12.86 -14.51 55.06
N ALA A 162 -12.49 -13.78 54.00
CA ALA A 162 -11.24 -13.03 53.97
C ALA A 162 -11.60 -11.53 53.86
N GLY A 163 -10.99 -10.69 54.70
CA GLY A 163 -11.25 -9.26 54.77
C GLY A 163 -11.11 -8.56 53.40
N ASP A 164 -11.87 -7.47 53.27
CA ASP A 164 -12.10 -6.66 52.07
C ASP A 164 -10.79 -6.13 51.43
N PHE A 165 -10.09 -6.96 50.66
CA PHE A 165 -8.96 -6.53 49.84
C PHE A 165 -9.53 -5.90 48.55
N LYS A 166 -9.39 -4.59 48.42
CA LYS A 166 -9.69 -3.85 47.19
C LYS A 166 -8.90 -4.45 46.03
N LYS A 167 -9.61 -4.79 44.95
CA LYS A 167 -9.10 -5.50 43.77
C LYS A 167 -8.94 -4.52 42.61
N ARG A 168 -7.83 -4.66 41.89
CA ARG A 168 -7.48 -3.84 40.72
C ARG A 168 -8.03 -4.44 39.44
N TYR A 169 -8.29 -3.65 38.40
CA TYR A 169 -8.81 -4.15 37.12
C TYR A 169 -7.98 -3.70 35.92
N LEU A 170 -7.75 -4.63 34.99
CA LEU A 170 -7.06 -4.43 33.72
C LEU A 170 -7.95 -4.95 32.58
N ILE A 171 -8.32 -4.06 31.67
CA ILE A 171 -9.07 -4.38 30.45
C ILE A 171 -8.15 -4.10 29.27
N LEU A 172 -7.80 -5.14 28.52
CA LEU A 172 -7.05 -5.00 27.27
C LEU A 172 -8.01 -5.14 26.09
N VAL A 173 -8.19 -4.07 25.32
CA VAL A 173 -8.89 -4.11 24.02
C VAL A 173 -7.86 -4.44 22.95
N SER A 174 -8.08 -5.57 22.27
CA SER A 174 -7.23 -6.12 21.22
C SER A 174 -8.05 -6.29 19.93
N THR A 175 -7.46 -6.88 18.90
CA THR A 175 -8.04 -7.02 17.56
C THR A 175 -8.34 -8.49 17.21
N VAL A 176 -9.41 -8.71 16.42
CA VAL A 176 -9.73 -10.02 15.81
C VAL A 176 -8.60 -10.62 14.96
N MET A 177 -7.62 -9.82 14.54
CA MET A 177 -6.46 -10.33 13.79
C MET A 177 -5.60 -11.34 14.57
N THR A 178 -5.77 -11.46 15.89
CA THR A 178 -5.16 -12.55 16.68
C THR A 178 -5.79 -13.93 16.43
N TRP A 179 -6.87 -13.98 15.64
CA TRP A 179 -7.56 -15.18 15.19
C TRP A 179 -7.45 -15.44 13.68
N ALA A 180 -6.95 -14.50 12.88
CA ALA A 180 -7.06 -14.54 11.41
C ALA A 180 -6.50 -15.81 10.74
N SER A 181 -5.51 -16.49 11.33
CA SER A 181 -4.93 -17.72 10.79
C SER A 181 -5.53 -19.00 11.40
N THR A 182 -6.65 -18.88 12.13
CA THR A 182 -7.30 -20.01 12.81
C THR A 182 -8.09 -20.82 11.80
N LYS A 183 -7.83 -22.12 11.73
CA LYS A 183 -8.59 -23.04 10.88
C LYS A 183 -9.98 -23.27 11.49
N PRO A 184 -11.01 -23.59 10.68
CA PRO A 184 -12.32 -23.97 11.19
C PRO A 184 -12.23 -25.06 12.27
N LEU A 185 -13.13 -24.99 13.25
CA LEU A 185 -13.14 -25.92 14.39
C LEU A 185 -13.33 -27.37 13.94
N ASP A 186 -14.13 -27.56 12.90
CA ASP A 186 -14.43 -28.84 12.28
C ASP A 186 -14.30 -28.70 10.75
N PRO A 187 -13.43 -29.48 10.09
CA PRO A 187 -13.32 -29.50 8.63
C PRO A 187 -14.63 -29.88 7.92
N ASP A 188 -15.49 -30.67 8.55
CA ASP A 188 -16.75 -31.14 7.97
C ASP A 188 -17.88 -30.09 8.11
N THR A 189 -17.71 -29.10 9.00
CA THR A 189 -18.65 -27.97 9.17
C THR A 189 -17.86 -26.65 9.28
N PRO A 190 -17.30 -26.15 8.16
CA PRO A 190 -16.43 -24.97 8.17
C PRO A 190 -17.14 -23.68 8.60
N ASP A 191 -18.47 -23.62 8.49
CA ASP A 191 -19.29 -22.47 8.90
C ASP A 191 -19.55 -22.39 10.41
N MET A 192 -19.07 -23.34 11.21
CA MET A 192 -19.27 -23.29 12.66
C MET A 192 -18.60 -22.05 13.27
N PRO A 193 -19.33 -21.17 13.99
CA PRO A 193 -18.77 -19.93 14.51
C PRO A 193 -17.80 -20.18 15.67
N PHE A 194 -16.76 -19.36 15.75
CA PHE A 194 -15.88 -19.31 16.91
C PHE A 194 -16.55 -18.55 18.06
N ILE A 195 -16.46 -19.11 19.27
CA ILE A 195 -16.95 -18.49 20.49
C ILE A 195 -15.81 -18.18 21.47
N GLU A 196 -16.09 -17.42 22.53
CA GLU A 196 -15.09 -16.94 23.49
C GLU A 196 -14.29 -18.08 24.14
N THR A 197 -14.86 -19.27 24.26
CA THR A 197 -14.19 -20.42 24.88
C THR A 197 -13.09 -21.03 24.02
N ASP A 198 -13.12 -20.80 22.71
CA ASP A 198 -12.17 -21.34 21.73
C ASP A 198 -10.87 -20.54 21.63
N PHE A 199 -10.71 -19.44 22.39
CA PHE A 199 -9.52 -18.58 22.32
C PHE A 199 -8.20 -19.33 22.51
N ARG A 200 -8.20 -20.51 23.13
CA ARG A 200 -6.99 -21.35 23.28
C ARG A 200 -6.51 -21.98 21.96
N LYS A 201 -7.40 -22.11 20.97
CA LYS A 201 -7.14 -22.69 19.65
C LYS A 201 -6.75 -21.63 18.61
N ARG A 202 -6.89 -20.33 18.95
CA ARG A 202 -6.66 -19.21 18.03
C ARG A 202 -5.23 -19.15 17.53
N LYS A 203 -5.06 -18.76 16.27
CA LYS A 203 -3.78 -18.50 15.62
C LYS A 203 -3.77 -17.08 15.02
N PRO A 204 -2.76 -16.25 15.35
CA PRO A 204 -2.72 -14.88 14.86
C PRO A 204 -2.27 -14.79 13.41
N HIS A 205 -2.63 -13.70 12.75
CA HIS A 205 -1.94 -13.27 11.53
C HIS A 205 -0.45 -12.99 11.83
N PRO A 206 0.49 -13.24 10.89
CA PRO A 206 1.92 -12.98 11.11
C PRO A 206 2.22 -11.55 11.59
N ASN A 207 1.53 -10.54 11.05
CA ASN A 207 1.69 -9.13 11.43
C ASN A 207 1.21 -8.82 12.85
N TYR A 208 0.42 -9.70 13.48
CA TYR A 208 -0.27 -9.48 14.74
C TYR A 208 0.21 -10.40 15.87
N LYS A 209 1.38 -11.05 15.71
CA LYS A 209 1.99 -11.90 16.74
C LYS A 209 2.20 -11.17 18.07
N LEU A 210 2.62 -9.91 18.04
CA LEU A 210 2.83 -9.11 19.25
C LEU A 210 1.52 -8.86 20.02
N HIS A 211 0.38 -8.70 19.33
CA HIS A 211 -0.93 -8.57 19.96
C HIS A 211 -1.30 -9.87 20.66
N TYR A 212 -1.11 -11.01 19.99
CA TYR A 212 -1.31 -12.34 20.57
C TYR A 212 -0.45 -12.56 21.83
N ASP A 213 0.81 -12.15 21.81
CA ASP A 213 1.71 -12.24 22.96
C ASP A 213 1.20 -11.36 24.12
N ALA A 214 0.78 -10.12 23.85
CA ALA A 214 0.20 -9.23 24.85
C ALA A 214 -1.08 -9.79 25.48
N GLU A 215 -2.00 -10.33 24.67
CA GLU A 215 -3.22 -10.99 25.17
C GLU A 215 -2.88 -12.15 26.12
N ASN A 216 -1.93 -12.99 25.74
CA ASN A 216 -1.50 -14.12 26.57
C ASN A 216 -0.90 -13.67 27.90
N GLU A 217 -0.18 -12.54 27.91
CA GLU A 217 0.37 -11.98 29.14
C GLU A 217 -0.71 -11.47 30.09
N VAL A 218 -1.75 -10.82 29.57
CA VAL A 218 -2.95 -10.45 30.36
C VAL A 218 -3.63 -11.69 30.93
N ILE A 219 -3.83 -12.73 30.12
CA ILE A 219 -4.44 -14.01 30.55
C ILE A 219 -3.61 -14.68 31.66
N LEU A 220 -2.26 -14.65 31.56
CA LEU A 220 -1.37 -15.19 32.58
C LEU A 220 -1.46 -14.43 33.89
N ILE A 221 -1.50 -13.09 33.83
CA ILE A 221 -1.72 -12.22 35.01
C ILE A 221 -3.06 -12.55 35.67
N ALA A 222 -4.13 -12.62 34.87
CA ALA A 222 -5.48 -12.92 35.33
C ALA A 222 -5.57 -14.26 36.08
N ARG A 223 -4.87 -15.30 35.59
CA ARG A 223 -4.85 -16.63 36.22
C ARG A 223 -4.00 -16.67 37.50
N LYS A 224 -2.76 -16.14 37.43
CA LYS A 224 -1.78 -16.24 38.53
C LYS A 224 -2.15 -15.36 39.73
N TYR A 225 -2.76 -14.20 39.48
CA TYR A 225 -3.00 -13.17 40.50
C TYR A 225 -4.49 -12.85 40.72
N ARG A 226 -5.39 -13.81 40.44
CA ARG A 226 -6.87 -13.62 40.48
C ARG A 226 -7.45 -13.03 41.77
N GLN A 227 -6.72 -13.15 42.89
CA GLN A 227 -7.15 -12.65 44.20
C GLN A 227 -6.89 -11.15 44.39
N ILE A 228 -5.96 -10.57 43.63
CA ILE A 228 -5.50 -9.18 43.79
C ILE A 228 -5.75 -8.32 42.54
N ILE A 229 -5.88 -8.93 41.35
CA ILE A 229 -6.20 -8.24 40.10
C ILE A 229 -7.22 -9.04 39.27
N GLY A 230 -8.18 -8.35 38.68
CA GLY A 230 -9.06 -8.84 37.62
C GLY A 230 -8.50 -8.37 36.29
N ALA A 231 -8.20 -9.30 35.40
CA ALA A 231 -7.65 -8.95 34.09
C ALA A 231 -8.37 -9.76 33.01
N LEU A 232 -8.74 -9.11 31.92
CA LEU A 232 -9.40 -9.75 30.78
C LEU A 232 -9.01 -9.11 29.46
N VAL A 233 -9.20 -9.85 28.39
CA VAL A 233 -9.03 -9.38 27.01
C VAL A 233 -10.40 -9.22 26.37
N VAL A 234 -10.62 -8.07 25.71
CA VAL A 234 -11.74 -7.81 24.80
C VAL A 234 -11.19 -7.84 23.39
N CYS A 235 -11.60 -8.82 22.60
CA CYS A 235 -11.20 -8.96 21.21
C CYS A 235 -12.22 -8.23 20.33
N SER A 236 -11.88 -7.04 19.86
CA SER A 236 -12.75 -6.22 19.03
C SER A 236 -12.75 -6.70 17.58
N GLY A 237 -13.95 -6.83 17.01
CA GLY A 237 -14.17 -6.91 15.56
C GLY A 237 -13.71 -5.66 14.83
N VAL A 238 -13.90 -5.65 13.52
CA VAL A 238 -13.69 -4.50 12.65
C VAL A 238 -14.71 -3.43 13.01
N THR A 239 -14.22 -2.30 13.53
CA THR A 239 -15.07 -1.25 14.07
C THR A 239 -15.63 -0.32 13.00
N TYR A 240 -16.90 0.06 13.13
CA TYR A 240 -17.56 1.04 12.27
C TYR A 240 -18.48 2.01 13.04
N GLY A 241 -18.97 3.04 12.34
CA GLY A 241 -19.81 4.11 12.91
C GLY A 241 -19.03 5.33 13.38
N GLY A 242 -19.70 6.46 13.55
CA GLY A 242 -19.05 7.70 13.96
C GLY A 242 -18.08 8.30 12.93
N LYS A 243 -16.86 8.67 13.38
CA LYS A 243 -15.83 9.35 12.55
C LYS A 243 -15.20 8.43 11.51
N GLU A 244 -15.47 7.13 11.65
CA GLU A 244 -15.09 5.96 10.85
C GLU A 244 -13.59 5.77 10.58
N ASP A 245 -13.14 4.55 10.84
CA ASP A 245 -11.74 4.10 10.82
C ASP A 245 -11.47 3.18 9.61
N THR A 246 -11.79 1.89 9.72
CA THR A 246 -11.47 0.91 8.66
C THR A 246 -12.36 1.06 7.42
N LEU A 247 -13.67 1.30 7.61
CA LEU A 247 -14.63 1.42 6.49
C LEU A 247 -14.67 2.82 5.85
N PHE A 248 -13.90 3.76 6.40
CA PHE A 248 -13.96 5.17 6.02
C PHE A 248 -13.76 5.42 4.53
N TYR A 249 -12.82 4.72 3.90
CA TYR A 249 -12.57 4.82 2.47
C TYR A 249 -13.84 4.54 1.65
N TRP A 250 -14.53 3.43 1.91
CA TRP A 250 -15.74 3.06 1.19
C TRP A 250 -16.89 4.04 1.46
N PHE A 251 -17.05 4.50 2.71
CA PHE A 251 -18.05 5.52 3.03
C PHE A 251 -17.79 6.84 2.32
N GLN A 252 -16.53 7.29 2.29
CA GLN A 252 -16.14 8.49 1.57
C GLN A 252 -16.43 8.36 0.08
N LYS A 253 -15.97 7.28 -0.55
CA LYS A 253 -16.14 7.05 -2.00
C LYS A 253 -17.60 6.83 -2.39
N ALA A 254 -18.38 6.17 -1.54
CA ALA A 254 -19.82 6.08 -1.71
C ALA A 254 -20.46 7.48 -1.62
N TRP A 255 -20.10 8.29 -0.62
CA TRP A 255 -20.62 9.65 -0.47
C TRP A 255 -20.29 10.55 -1.65
N GLU A 256 -19.05 10.46 -2.17
CA GLU A 256 -18.57 11.16 -3.38
C GLU A 256 -19.24 10.64 -4.66
N CYS A 257 -20.04 9.56 -4.57
CA CYS A 257 -20.67 8.88 -5.71
C CYS A 257 -19.65 8.44 -6.76
N GLU A 258 -18.50 7.92 -6.31
CA GLU A 258 -17.48 7.35 -7.19
C GLU A 258 -18.11 6.31 -8.13
N PRO A 259 -17.76 6.31 -9.44
CA PRO A 259 -18.43 5.46 -10.41
C PRO A 259 -18.37 3.97 -10.09
N ILE A 260 -17.33 3.50 -9.39
CA ILE A 260 -17.14 2.10 -9.02
C ILE A 260 -16.59 2.02 -7.60
N LEU A 261 -17.22 1.22 -6.75
CA LEU A 261 -16.64 0.84 -5.45
C LEU A 261 -15.88 -0.49 -5.57
N PRO A 262 -14.63 -0.57 -5.07
CA PRO A 262 -13.84 -1.79 -5.14
C PRO A 262 -14.25 -2.79 -4.05
N ILE A 263 -14.39 -4.06 -4.44
CA ILE A 263 -14.51 -5.22 -3.55
C ILE A 263 -13.18 -5.99 -3.61
N LEU A 264 -12.55 -6.23 -2.47
CA LEU A 264 -11.23 -6.88 -2.41
C LEU A 264 -11.41 -8.40 -2.58
N GLY A 265 -10.83 -8.94 -3.66
CA GLY A 265 -11.08 -10.32 -4.07
C GLY A 265 -12.54 -10.50 -4.50
N ARG A 266 -13.17 -11.62 -4.12
CA ARG A 266 -14.58 -11.93 -4.43
C ARG A 266 -15.58 -11.40 -3.40
N GLY A 267 -15.10 -10.95 -2.24
CA GLY A 267 -15.94 -10.40 -1.16
C GLY A 267 -16.83 -11.39 -0.42
N ASN A 268 -16.64 -12.71 -0.59
CA ASN A 268 -17.40 -13.76 0.11
C ASN A 268 -16.90 -14.04 1.53
N ASN A 269 -15.80 -13.42 1.95
CA ASN A 269 -15.21 -13.61 3.27
C ASN A 269 -16.08 -12.96 4.37
N ALA A 270 -16.22 -13.65 5.50
CA ALA A 270 -16.94 -13.16 6.68
C ALA A 270 -16.08 -12.18 7.48
N VAL A 271 -16.57 -10.95 7.64
CA VAL A 271 -15.89 -9.86 8.35
C VAL A 271 -16.62 -9.64 9.69
N PRO A 272 -16.03 -9.98 10.84
CA PRO A 272 -16.66 -9.72 12.14
C PRO A 272 -16.70 -8.21 12.41
N LEU A 273 -17.89 -7.62 12.37
CA LEU A 273 -18.10 -6.19 12.63
C LEU A 273 -18.45 -5.90 14.09
N ILE A 274 -18.22 -4.66 14.51
CA ILE A 274 -18.76 -4.11 15.76
C ILE A 274 -18.95 -2.59 15.66
N ASN A 275 -20.13 -2.08 15.98
CA ASN A 275 -20.32 -0.63 16.09
C ASN A 275 -19.50 -0.05 17.27
N VAL A 276 -18.81 1.08 17.05
CA VAL A 276 -17.97 1.72 18.09
C VAL A 276 -18.76 2.15 19.33
N VAL A 277 -20.05 2.49 19.18
CA VAL A 277 -20.93 2.81 20.31
C VAL A 277 -21.16 1.57 21.17
N ASP A 278 -21.43 0.42 20.53
CA ASP A 278 -21.63 -0.85 21.22
C ASP A 278 -20.34 -1.32 21.90
N LEU A 279 -19.18 -1.14 21.26
CA LEU A 279 -17.88 -1.38 21.89
C LEU A 279 -17.69 -0.52 23.16
N GLY A 280 -18.07 0.76 23.11
CA GLY A 280 -18.08 1.65 24.28
C GLY A 280 -19.03 1.18 25.39
N LEU A 281 -20.22 0.69 25.03
CA LEU A 281 -21.19 0.13 25.98
C LEU A 281 -20.68 -1.15 26.65
N ILE A 282 -19.94 -1.99 25.92
CA ILE A 282 -19.26 -3.17 26.49
C ILE A 282 -18.26 -2.72 27.56
N ILE A 283 -17.40 -1.74 27.27
CA ILE A 283 -16.44 -1.21 28.25
C ILE A 283 -17.14 -0.60 29.47
N HIS A 284 -18.22 0.16 29.27
CA HIS A 284 -19.06 0.69 30.35
C HIS A 284 -19.55 -0.41 31.29
N ASN A 285 -20.09 -1.50 30.73
CA ASN A 285 -20.60 -2.61 31.54
C ASN A 285 -19.47 -3.36 32.26
N LEU A 286 -18.31 -3.55 31.64
CA LEU A 286 -17.14 -4.18 32.28
C LEU A 286 -16.58 -3.35 33.45
N VAL A 287 -16.70 -2.03 33.37
CA VAL A 287 -16.30 -1.11 34.45
C VAL A 287 -17.32 -1.10 35.60
N LEU A 288 -18.60 -1.30 35.29
CA LEU A 288 -19.66 -1.41 36.28
C LEU A 288 -19.64 -2.75 37.02
N ASP A 289 -19.56 -3.85 36.27
CA ASP A 289 -19.56 -5.22 36.78
C ASP A 289 -18.50 -6.06 36.03
N PHE A 290 -17.38 -6.32 36.70
CA PHE A 290 -16.24 -6.99 36.08
C PHE A 290 -16.41 -8.53 36.13
N PRO A 291 -16.51 -9.23 34.97
CA PRO A 291 -16.83 -10.64 34.94
C PRO A 291 -15.64 -11.54 35.33
N ARG A 292 -15.94 -12.80 35.67
CA ARG A 292 -14.91 -13.84 35.92
C ARG A 292 -14.36 -14.49 34.63
N LYS A 293 -14.62 -13.89 33.47
CA LYS A 293 -14.14 -14.36 32.16
C LYS A 293 -12.72 -13.84 31.90
N LEU A 294 -11.98 -14.55 31.05
CA LEU A 294 -10.60 -14.16 30.67
C LEU A 294 -10.54 -13.50 29.30
N TYR A 295 -11.54 -13.77 28.46
CA TYR A 295 -11.58 -13.39 27.05
C TYR A 295 -13.04 -13.13 26.67
N ILE A 296 -13.30 -12.05 25.95
CA ILE A 296 -14.62 -11.64 25.45
C ILE A 296 -14.47 -11.30 23.96
N LEU A 297 -15.38 -11.80 23.13
CA LEU A 297 -15.49 -11.40 21.72
C LEU A 297 -16.46 -10.21 21.66
N ALA A 298 -15.98 -9.08 21.17
CA ALA A 298 -16.79 -7.88 20.91
C ALA A 298 -17.03 -7.78 19.40
N VAL A 299 -18.00 -8.57 18.94
CA VAL A 299 -18.46 -8.67 17.55
C VAL A 299 -20.00 -8.64 17.54
N GLU A 300 -20.59 -8.36 16.40
CA GLU A 300 -22.04 -8.39 16.20
C GLU A 300 -22.59 -9.82 16.06
N GLN A 301 -23.91 -9.95 16.26
CA GLN A 301 -24.60 -11.24 16.13
C GLN A 301 -24.80 -11.63 14.65
N ASN A 302 -24.98 -10.64 13.78
CA ASN A 302 -25.22 -10.85 12.35
C ASN A 302 -23.89 -10.94 11.61
N VAL A 303 -23.63 -12.10 10.99
CA VAL A 303 -22.44 -12.28 10.16
C VAL A 303 -22.60 -11.49 8.87
N SER A 304 -21.63 -10.60 8.58
CA SER A 304 -21.62 -9.81 7.36
C SER A 304 -20.47 -10.26 6.46
N LYS A 305 -20.75 -10.60 5.20
CA LYS A 305 -19.69 -10.80 4.20
C LYS A 305 -19.18 -9.44 3.74
N GLN A 306 -17.96 -9.38 3.22
CA GLN A 306 -17.40 -8.13 2.69
C GLN A 306 -18.30 -7.51 1.60
N LYS A 307 -18.88 -8.33 0.72
CA LYS A 307 -19.85 -7.87 -0.30
C LYS A 307 -21.13 -7.28 0.31
N ASP A 308 -21.59 -7.83 1.43
CA ASP A 308 -22.80 -7.38 2.14
C ASP A 308 -22.56 -6.07 2.92
N ILE A 309 -21.30 -5.64 3.02
CA ILE A 309 -20.93 -4.34 3.58
C ILE A 309 -20.83 -3.30 2.46
N ILE A 310 -20.08 -3.63 1.39
CA ILE A 310 -19.74 -2.68 0.32
C ILE A 310 -20.95 -2.44 -0.61
N LYS A 311 -21.72 -3.48 -0.95
CA LYS A 311 -22.87 -3.32 -1.87
C LYS A 311 -23.96 -2.41 -1.31
N PRO A 312 -24.43 -2.59 -0.06
CA PRO A 312 -25.40 -1.66 0.52
C PRO A 312 -24.91 -0.22 0.61
N LEU A 313 -23.63 0.01 0.93
CA LEU A 313 -23.06 1.37 0.92
C LEU A 313 -23.15 2.00 -0.48
N GLY A 314 -22.76 1.28 -1.51
CA GLY A 314 -22.85 1.77 -2.88
C GLY A 314 -24.28 2.01 -3.34
N ARG A 315 -25.23 1.11 -3.03
CA ARG A 315 -26.63 1.21 -3.47
C ARG A 315 -27.40 2.31 -2.73
N ILE A 316 -27.22 2.42 -1.41
CA ILE A 316 -27.98 3.36 -0.57
C ILE A 316 -27.36 4.76 -0.60
N MET A 317 -26.02 4.87 -0.57
CA MET A 317 -25.33 6.15 -0.45
C MET A 317 -24.65 6.61 -1.75
N GLY A 318 -24.26 5.69 -2.64
CA GLY A 318 -23.39 5.99 -3.78
C GLY A 318 -23.98 5.71 -5.16
N SER A 319 -23.11 5.32 -6.09
CA SER A 319 -23.44 5.08 -7.50
C SER A 319 -24.17 3.76 -7.76
N GLY A 320 -24.08 2.79 -6.84
CA GLY A 320 -24.64 1.45 -6.97
C GLY A 320 -23.84 0.48 -7.83
N MET A 321 -22.60 0.81 -8.20
CA MET A 321 -21.77 0.02 -9.11
C MET A 321 -20.51 -0.50 -8.42
N PHE A 322 -20.12 -1.72 -8.75
CA PHE A 322 -19.08 -2.47 -8.04
C PHE A 322 -18.10 -3.14 -9.00
N LYS A 323 -16.89 -3.39 -8.50
CA LYS A 323 -15.89 -4.20 -9.20
C LYS A 323 -15.06 -4.99 -8.20
N CYS A 324 -14.95 -6.29 -8.45
CA CYS A 324 -14.02 -7.14 -7.74
C CYS A 324 -12.60 -6.87 -8.26
N ILE A 325 -11.69 -6.52 -7.36
CA ILE A 325 -10.28 -6.27 -7.70
C ILE A 325 -9.39 -7.38 -7.13
N PRO A 326 -8.35 -7.79 -7.86
CA PRO A 326 -7.35 -8.72 -7.34
C PRO A 326 -6.68 -8.19 -6.05
N PRO A 327 -6.27 -9.08 -5.13
CA PRO A 327 -5.49 -8.74 -3.94
C PRO A 327 -4.29 -7.82 -4.20
N GLU A 328 -3.55 -8.06 -5.28
CA GLU A 328 -2.40 -7.27 -5.69
C GLU A 328 -2.75 -5.82 -6.08
N ASP A 329 -3.93 -5.60 -6.64
CA ASP A 329 -4.39 -4.28 -7.07
C ASP A 329 -4.93 -3.44 -5.91
N ALA A 330 -5.23 -4.05 -4.76
CA ALA A 330 -5.74 -3.35 -3.58
C ALA A 330 -4.77 -2.27 -3.08
N PHE A 331 -3.45 -2.53 -3.17
CA PHE A 331 -2.39 -1.61 -2.75
C PHE A 331 -2.10 -0.49 -3.75
N LEU A 332 -2.73 -0.52 -4.94
CA LEU A 332 -2.69 0.62 -5.86
C LEU A 332 -3.58 1.77 -5.37
N ILE A 333 -4.46 1.52 -4.41
CA ILE A 333 -5.32 2.52 -3.78
C ILE A 333 -4.57 3.09 -2.55
N PRO A 334 -4.09 4.34 -2.59
CA PRO A 334 -3.21 4.90 -1.55
C PRO A 334 -3.84 4.93 -0.15
N GLU A 335 -5.17 5.02 -0.06
CA GLU A 335 -5.92 5.07 1.19
C GLU A 335 -6.11 3.70 1.86
N ILE A 336 -5.83 2.60 1.15
CA ILE A 336 -5.90 1.24 1.70
C ILE A 336 -4.52 0.82 2.17
N ASP A 337 -4.28 0.94 3.48
CA ASP A 337 -3.05 0.46 4.11
C ASP A 337 -3.10 -1.05 4.43
N GLN A 338 -1.96 -1.61 4.86
CA GLN A 338 -1.87 -3.03 5.21
C GLN A 338 -2.88 -3.45 6.30
N ARG A 339 -3.20 -2.56 7.24
CA ARG A 339 -4.12 -2.85 8.34
C ARG A 339 -5.55 -2.97 7.82
N ILE A 340 -5.97 -2.02 6.99
CA ILE A 340 -7.30 -2.03 6.37
C ILE A 340 -7.44 -3.25 5.46
N TYR A 341 -6.42 -3.55 4.65
CA TYR A 341 -6.39 -4.74 3.82
C TYR A 341 -6.53 -6.03 4.65
N ASP A 342 -5.71 -6.19 5.70
CA ASP A 342 -5.71 -7.36 6.59
C ASP A 342 -7.09 -7.53 7.27
N LEU A 343 -7.71 -6.43 7.73
CA LEU A 343 -9.04 -6.46 8.39
C LEU A 343 -10.19 -6.74 7.42
N MET A 344 -10.12 -6.22 6.19
CA MET A 344 -11.20 -6.38 5.21
C MET A 344 -11.14 -7.72 4.47
N THR A 345 -9.98 -8.36 4.41
CA THR A 345 -9.79 -9.70 3.82
C THR A 345 -9.88 -10.85 4.82
N ILE A 346 -10.14 -10.52 6.10
CA ILE A 346 -10.35 -11.52 7.15
C ILE A 346 -11.54 -12.42 6.82
N ASN A 347 -11.43 -13.71 7.10
CA ASN A 347 -12.53 -14.67 6.93
C ASN A 347 -12.76 -15.43 8.24
N LEU A 348 -13.54 -14.83 9.15
CA LEU A 348 -13.83 -15.40 10.45
C LEU A 348 -15.33 -15.34 10.73
N ASN A 349 -15.93 -16.48 11.01
CA ASN A 349 -17.28 -16.54 11.57
C ASN A 349 -17.19 -16.57 13.10
N MET A 350 -17.79 -15.60 13.79
CA MET A 350 -17.68 -15.43 15.25
C MET A 350 -19.04 -15.10 15.86
N GLU A 351 -19.29 -15.61 17.07
CA GLU A 351 -20.51 -15.34 17.82
C GLU A 351 -20.21 -14.85 19.25
N PRO A 352 -20.77 -13.71 19.69
CA PRO A 352 -20.47 -13.08 20.98
C PRO A 352 -21.34 -13.65 22.12
N THR A 353 -21.23 -14.96 22.41
CA THR A 353 -22.15 -15.68 23.31
C THR A 353 -22.25 -15.05 24.71
N PHE A 354 -21.14 -14.55 25.26
CA PHE A 354 -21.15 -13.94 26.60
C PHE A 354 -21.92 -12.63 26.62
N LEU A 355 -21.80 -11.83 25.57
CA LEU A 355 -22.50 -10.55 25.48
C LEU A 355 -24.00 -10.81 25.37
N VAL A 356 -24.43 -11.68 24.45
CA VAL A 356 -25.86 -11.97 24.23
C VAL A 356 -26.54 -12.58 25.46
N GLU A 357 -25.91 -13.56 26.11
CA GLU A 357 -26.55 -14.29 27.22
C GLU A 357 -26.48 -13.56 28.57
N THR A 358 -25.43 -12.77 28.81
CA THR A 358 -25.13 -12.22 30.14
C THR A 358 -25.19 -10.70 30.22
N MET A 359 -24.75 -9.99 29.18
CA MET A 359 -24.81 -8.53 29.12
C MET A 359 -26.04 -8.14 28.30
N ALA A 360 -27.17 -7.87 28.95
CA ALA A 360 -28.40 -7.42 28.29
C ALA A 360 -28.25 -6.01 27.67
N LEU A 361 -27.41 -5.88 26.65
CA LEU A 361 -27.13 -4.68 25.89
C LEU A 361 -28.32 -4.35 24.99
N GLN A 362 -28.69 -3.08 24.92
CA GLN A 362 -29.51 -2.54 23.84
C GLN A 362 -28.55 -2.18 22.72
N TRP A 363 -28.46 -3.05 21.71
CA TRP A 363 -27.49 -2.86 20.63
C TRP A 363 -27.94 -1.73 19.71
N VAL A 364 -26.99 -0.91 19.26
CA VAL A 364 -27.26 0.05 18.19
C VAL A 364 -27.38 -0.69 16.85
N SER A 365 -26.70 -1.81 16.69
CA SER A 365 -26.68 -2.64 15.47
C SER A 365 -27.50 -3.93 15.55
N GLU A 366 -28.70 -3.92 16.14
CA GLU A 366 -29.58 -5.11 16.14
C GLU A 366 -29.95 -5.59 14.73
N LEU A 367 -30.02 -4.66 13.78
CA LEU A 367 -30.35 -4.89 12.37
C LEU A 367 -29.12 -5.29 11.55
N THR A 368 -29.34 -5.77 10.33
CA THR A 368 -28.24 -6.04 9.38
C THR A 368 -27.47 -4.76 9.05
N PHE A 369 -26.21 -4.89 8.61
CA PHE A 369 -25.41 -3.73 8.22
C PHE A 369 -26.14 -2.85 7.18
N ALA A 370 -26.77 -3.48 6.18
CA ALA A 370 -27.54 -2.82 5.13
C ALA A 370 -28.67 -1.92 5.68
N GLU A 371 -29.43 -2.41 6.65
CA GLU A 371 -30.53 -1.68 7.29
C GLU A 371 -30.04 -0.51 8.16
N ASN A 372 -28.80 -0.59 8.66
CA ASN A 372 -28.19 0.46 9.47
C ASN A 372 -27.56 1.60 8.63
N VAL A 373 -27.28 1.39 7.33
CA VAL A 373 -26.64 2.38 6.45
C VAL A 373 -27.34 3.77 6.48
N PRO A 374 -28.68 3.90 6.45
CA PRO A 374 -29.33 5.21 6.51
C PRO A 374 -29.05 5.98 7.80
N VAL A 375 -28.94 5.29 8.93
CA VAL A 375 -28.60 5.88 10.23
C VAL A 375 -27.13 6.30 10.25
N LEU A 376 -26.24 5.45 9.73
CA LEU A 376 -24.82 5.74 9.58
C LEU A 376 -24.59 6.95 8.68
N MET A 377 -25.33 7.08 7.59
CA MET A 377 -25.27 8.24 6.71
C MET A 377 -25.63 9.54 7.46
N LYS A 378 -26.66 9.52 8.31
CA LYS A 378 -27.02 10.69 9.14
C LYS A 378 -25.92 11.04 10.12
N GLN A 379 -25.35 10.04 10.80
CA GLN A 379 -24.22 10.24 11.69
C GLN A 379 -23.01 10.81 10.95
N PHE A 380 -22.69 10.26 9.78
CA PHE A 380 -21.61 10.70 8.90
C PHE A 380 -21.76 12.19 8.50
N LYS A 381 -22.97 12.62 8.12
CA LYS A 381 -23.28 14.03 7.82
C LYS A 381 -23.09 14.93 9.04
N LYS A 382 -23.64 14.52 10.19
CA LYS A 382 -23.63 15.30 11.44
C LYS A 382 -22.21 15.51 11.96
N GLU A 383 -21.41 14.45 12.00
CA GLU A 383 -20.06 14.51 12.55
C GLU A 383 -19.07 15.30 11.68
N ARG A 384 -19.32 15.37 10.36
CA ARG A 384 -18.48 16.13 9.42
C ARG A 384 -19.06 17.49 9.01
N GLY A 385 -20.22 17.86 9.53
CA GLY A 385 -20.90 19.12 9.20
C GLY A 385 -21.22 19.26 7.70
N LEU A 386 -21.53 18.15 7.04
CA LEU A 386 -21.80 18.13 5.60
C LEU A 386 -23.22 18.65 5.32
N LYS A 387 -23.32 19.72 4.53
CA LYS A 387 -24.60 20.28 4.11
C LYS A 387 -24.64 20.39 2.58
N PRO A 388 -25.53 19.66 1.89
CA PRO A 388 -25.74 19.84 0.46
C PRO A 388 -26.46 21.17 0.21
N PHE A 389 -26.08 21.90 -0.84
CA PHE A 389 -26.78 23.13 -1.26
C PHE A 389 -27.52 22.91 -2.56
N LYS A 390 -28.81 23.25 -2.58
CA LYS A 390 -29.69 23.17 -3.77
C LYS A 390 -30.00 24.58 -4.26
N ILE A 391 -29.61 24.91 -5.49
CA ILE A 391 -29.64 26.28 -5.99
C ILE A 391 -30.33 26.35 -7.35
N VAL A 392 -31.25 27.30 -7.51
CA VAL A 392 -31.86 27.63 -8.81
C VAL A 392 -31.36 28.99 -9.26
N ILE A 393 -30.90 29.11 -10.50
CA ILE A 393 -30.48 30.39 -11.09
C ILE A 393 -31.46 30.81 -12.19
N TYR A 394 -32.15 31.91 -11.94
CA TYR A 394 -33.14 32.52 -12.81
C TYR A 394 -32.67 33.91 -13.31
N GLY A 395 -33.16 34.32 -14.48
CA GLY A 395 -32.91 35.66 -15.02
C GLY A 395 -32.87 35.72 -16.55
N PRO A 396 -32.67 36.92 -17.13
CA PRO A 396 -32.71 37.14 -18.59
C PRO A 396 -31.65 36.34 -19.37
N PRO A 397 -31.84 36.11 -20.68
CA PRO A 397 -30.84 35.46 -21.52
C PRO A 397 -29.53 36.27 -21.58
N ILE A 398 -28.38 35.59 -21.74
CA ILE A 398 -27.04 36.20 -21.95
C ILE A 398 -26.47 36.98 -20.73
N THR A 399 -27.22 37.12 -19.64
CA THR A 399 -26.76 37.79 -18.41
C THR A 399 -25.55 37.11 -17.75
N GLY A 400 -25.36 35.81 -17.95
CA GLY A 400 -24.23 35.03 -17.39
C GLY A 400 -24.63 33.92 -16.42
N LYS A 401 -25.88 33.44 -16.49
CA LYS A 401 -26.43 32.36 -15.64
C LYS A 401 -25.52 31.12 -15.63
N THR A 402 -25.20 30.59 -16.80
CA THR A 402 -24.33 29.42 -16.95
C THR A 402 -22.92 29.63 -16.39
N THR A 403 -22.34 30.82 -16.58
CA THR A 403 -21.02 31.16 -16.02
C THR A 403 -21.07 31.19 -14.49
N LEU A 404 -22.12 31.78 -13.92
CA LEU A 404 -22.32 31.81 -12.47
C LEU A 404 -22.59 30.41 -11.90
N ALA A 405 -23.44 29.62 -12.57
CA ALA A 405 -23.75 28.24 -12.18
C ALA A 405 -22.48 27.38 -12.12
N LYS A 406 -21.67 27.41 -13.19
CA LYS A 406 -20.40 26.67 -13.26
C LYS A 406 -19.40 27.14 -12.20
N SER A 407 -19.29 28.44 -11.96
CA SER A 407 -18.41 29.01 -10.92
C SER A 407 -18.82 28.55 -9.51
N ILE A 408 -20.13 28.51 -9.21
CA ILE A 408 -20.65 28.00 -7.93
C ILE A 408 -20.40 26.50 -7.81
N CYS A 409 -20.70 25.72 -8.85
CA CYS A 409 -20.41 24.28 -8.90
C CYS A 409 -18.91 23.98 -8.68
N GLU A 410 -18.01 24.74 -9.29
CA GLU A 410 -16.57 24.54 -9.12
C GLU A 410 -16.08 24.94 -7.71
N ALA A 411 -16.63 26.02 -7.15
CA ALA A 411 -16.25 26.51 -5.83
C ALA A 411 -16.83 25.68 -4.67
N TYR A 412 -18.10 25.25 -4.77
CA TYR A 412 -18.83 24.50 -3.72
C TYR A 412 -19.01 23.01 -4.01
N GLY A 413 -18.75 22.55 -5.23
CA GLY A 413 -18.65 21.12 -5.58
C GLY A 413 -19.97 20.49 -5.88
N LEU A 414 -20.95 21.34 -6.19
CA LEU A 414 -22.31 20.97 -6.49
C LEU A 414 -22.41 20.40 -7.90
N VAL A 415 -23.39 19.55 -8.12
CA VAL A 415 -23.70 18.99 -9.43
C VAL A 415 -24.29 20.10 -10.32
N TYR A 416 -23.69 20.32 -11.49
CA TYR A 416 -24.25 21.22 -12.50
C TYR A 416 -25.38 20.49 -13.24
N VAL A 417 -26.57 21.09 -13.30
CA VAL A 417 -27.73 20.52 -13.99
C VAL A 417 -28.30 21.57 -14.94
N SER A 418 -28.49 21.20 -16.21
CA SER A 418 -29.10 22.04 -17.23
C SER A 418 -30.10 21.23 -18.07
N PRO A 419 -31.27 21.80 -18.43
CA PRO A 419 -32.20 21.14 -19.35
C PRO A 419 -31.58 20.80 -20.71
N ASP A 420 -30.61 21.60 -21.16
CA ASP A 420 -29.97 21.43 -22.47
C ASP A 420 -29.00 20.23 -22.50
N THR A 421 -28.42 19.87 -21.35
CA THR A 421 -27.41 18.79 -21.26
C THR A 421 -27.95 17.52 -20.61
N VAL A 422 -29.02 17.59 -19.81
CA VAL A 422 -29.49 16.47 -18.98
C VAL A 422 -29.75 15.18 -19.76
N ALA A 423 -30.31 15.28 -20.98
CA ALA A 423 -30.58 14.11 -21.81
C ALA A 423 -29.28 13.44 -22.30
N GLN A 424 -28.27 14.25 -22.64
CA GLN A 424 -26.95 13.75 -23.04
C GLN A 424 -26.19 13.18 -21.83
N ASP A 425 -26.23 13.88 -20.70
CA ASP A 425 -25.60 13.43 -19.45
C ASP A 425 -26.18 12.08 -18.99
N MET A 426 -27.51 11.89 -19.14
CA MET A 426 -28.18 10.63 -18.86
C MET A 426 -27.87 9.54 -19.89
N LEU A 427 -27.77 9.88 -21.18
CA LEU A 427 -27.38 8.95 -22.22
C LEU A 427 -25.99 8.37 -21.94
N GLU A 428 -25.03 9.23 -21.59
CA GLU A 428 -23.65 8.85 -21.27
C GLU A 428 -23.59 7.96 -20.02
N ASP A 429 -24.26 8.36 -18.93
CA ASP A 429 -24.31 7.58 -17.68
C ASP A 429 -24.96 6.20 -17.89
N LEU A 430 -26.12 6.13 -18.55
CA LEU A 430 -26.81 4.86 -18.81
C LEU A 430 -26.01 3.94 -19.75
N THR A 431 -25.38 4.51 -20.79
CA THR A 431 -24.53 3.73 -21.71
C THR A 431 -23.38 3.11 -20.95
N TRP A 432 -22.72 3.88 -20.09
CA TRP A 432 -21.60 3.42 -19.29
C TRP A 432 -22.01 2.32 -18.29
N ARG A 433 -23.11 2.53 -17.55
CA ARG A 433 -23.63 1.54 -16.58
C ARG A 433 -23.96 0.20 -17.24
N ILE A 434 -24.64 0.22 -18.38
CA ILE A 434 -25.04 -1.00 -19.11
C ILE A 434 -23.83 -1.77 -19.63
N GLN A 435 -22.83 -1.09 -20.19
CA GLN A 435 -21.58 -1.74 -20.60
C GLN A 435 -20.89 -2.43 -19.42
N HIS A 436 -20.88 -1.80 -18.24
CA HIS A 436 -20.26 -2.37 -17.05
C HIS A 436 -21.04 -3.57 -16.49
N TRP A 437 -22.37 -3.51 -16.47
CA TRP A 437 -23.21 -4.67 -16.12
C TRP A 437 -22.98 -5.86 -17.05
N ASP A 438 -22.86 -5.62 -18.36
CA ASP A 438 -22.61 -6.67 -19.36
C ASP A 438 -21.22 -7.32 -19.20
N VAL A 439 -20.22 -6.57 -18.72
CA VAL A 439 -18.87 -7.08 -18.43
C VAL A 439 -18.86 -7.95 -17.17
N GLY A 440 -19.69 -7.61 -16.17
CA GLY A 440 -19.81 -8.34 -14.92
C GLY A 440 -18.79 -7.93 -13.86
N GLU A 441 -19.19 -8.01 -12.59
CA GLU A 441 -18.40 -7.52 -11.44
C GLU A 441 -17.06 -8.26 -11.25
N THR A 442 -16.95 -9.50 -11.74
CA THR A 442 -15.80 -10.40 -11.55
C THR A 442 -14.85 -10.48 -12.74
N ALA A 443 -15.08 -9.69 -13.81
CA ALA A 443 -14.30 -9.77 -15.05
C ALA A 443 -12.78 -9.55 -14.88
N GLY A 444 -12.37 -8.86 -13.81
CA GLY A 444 -10.96 -8.64 -13.47
C GLY A 444 -10.29 -9.79 -12.71
N LEU A 445 -11.05 -10.81 -12.29
CA LEU A 445 -10.54 -11.96 -11.55
C LEU A 445 -10.38 -13.18 -12.46
N GLY A 446 -9.30 -13.94 -12.27
CA GLY A 446 -9.09 -15.21 -12.95
C GLY A 446 -10.17 -16.25 -12.63
N VAL A 447 -10.37 -17.22 -13.54
CA VAL A 447 -11.23 -18.39 -13.31
C VAL A 447 -10.76 -19.10 -12.04
N PRO A 448 -11.65 -19.50 -11.11
CA PRO A 448 -11.22 -20.13 -9.87
C PRO A 448 -10.40 -21.38 -10.15
N SER A 449 -9.13 -21.38 -9.74
CA SER A 449 -8.33 -22.61 -9.66
C SER A 449 -8.83 -23.41 -8.46
N GLY A 450 -9.28 -24.65 -8.69
CA GLY A 450 -10.04 -25.47 -7.74
C GLY A 450 -9.32 -25.92 -6.46
N GLU A 451 -8.97 -24.97 -5.58
CA GLU A 451 -8.59 -25.22 -4.17
C GLU A 451 -9.43 -24.40 -3.17
N GLU A 452 -10.45 -23.68 -3.63
CA GLU A 452 -11.53 -23.21 -2.75
C GLU A 452 -12.59 -24.31 -2.76
N GLU A 453 -12.53 -25.23 -1.79
CA GLU A 453 -13.57 -26.22 -1.56
C GLU A 453 -14.91 -25.51 -1.33
N ASP A 454 -15.88 -25.85 -2.19
CA ASP A 454 -17.29 -25.50 -2.09
C ASP A 454 -17.80 -25.73 -0.67
N VAL A 455 -18.06 -24.64 0.05
CA VAL A 455 -19.07 -24.67 1.12
C VAL A 455 -20.38 -24.22 0.51
N ASN A 456 -21.10 -25.20 -0.04
CA ASN A 456 -22.54 -25.20 -0.26
C ASN A 456 -23.14 -23.92 -0.90
N MET A 457 -22.80 -23.67 -2.17
CA MET A 457 -23.53 -22.77 -3.09
C MET A 457 -24.89 -23.39 -3.47
N GLY A 458 -25.77 -23.52 -2.49
CA GLY A 458 -27.04 -24.23 -2.62
C GLY A 458 -28.29 -23.40 -2.32
N ASP A 459 -28.26 -22.40 -1.44
CA ASP A 459 -29.54 -21.89 -0.90
C ASP A 459 -29.57 -20.40 -0.43
N MET A 460 -28.59 -19.53 -0.72
CA MET A 460 -28.65 -18.13 -0.24
C MET A 460 -27.99 -17.07 -1.16
N ASP A 461 -27.93 -17.27 -2.49
CA ASP A 461 -27.56 -16.17 -3.42
C ASP A 461 -28.72 -15.81 -4.38
N ASP A 462 -29.89 -16.48 -4.33
CA ASP A 462 -31.01 -16.26 -5.26
C ASP A 462 -31.94 -15.08 -4.90
N ASP A 463 -31.87 -14.49 -3.69
CA ASP A 463 -32.86 -13.49 -3.26
C ASP A 463 -32.47 -12.03 -3.59
N MET A 464 -31.19 -11.71 -3.80
CA MET A 464 -30.72 -10.33 -4.04
C MET A 464 -30.45 -9.97 -5.51
N ASP A 465 -30.34 -10.97 -6.39
CA ASP A 465 -30.09 -10.75 -7.83
C ASP A 465 -31.40 -10.47 -8.62
N ASN A 466 -32.56 -10.87 -8.08
CA ASN A 466 -33.86 -10.66 -8.73
C ASN A 466 -34.33 -9.19 -8.78
N GLU A 467 -33.87 -8.32 -7.85
CA GLU A 467 -34.22 -6.89 -7.85
C GLU A 467 -33.36 -6.06 -8.84
N ASP A 468 -32.09 -6.46 -9.05
CA ASP A 468 -31.17 -5.76 -9.97
C ASP A 468 -31.57 -5.95 -11.43
N ASP A 469 -32.15 -7.09 -11.81
CA ASP A 469 -32.63 -7.35 -13.17
C ASP A 469 -33.72 -6.34 -13.61
N GLY A 470 -34.65 -5.98 -12.71
CA GLY A 470 -35.71 -5.01 -13.00
C GLY A 470 -35.19 -3.58 -13.20
N ILE A 471 -34.17 -3.19 -12.42
CA ILE A 471 -33.51 -1.87 -12.55
C ILE A 471 -32.72 -1.81 -13.85
N GLN A 472 -32.00 -2.87 -14.19
CA GLN A 472 -31.25 -2.98 -15.44
C GLN A 472 -32.18 -2.93 -16.66
N ASP A 473 -33.31 -3.61 -16.62
CA ASP A 473 -34.31 -3.59 -17.71
C ASP A 473 -34.89 -2.19 -17.92
N GLN A 474 -35.24 -1.49 -16.84
CA GLN A 474 -35.72 -0.11 -16.92
C GLN A 474 -34.65 0.84 -17.47
N ALA A 475 -33.39 0.67 -17.05
CA ALA A 475 -32.26 1.42 -17.57
C ALA A 475 -32.03 1.18 -19.07
N ARG A 476 -32.11 -0.08 -19.53
CA ARG A 476 -32.01 -0.45 -20.96
C ARG A 476 -33.15 0.15 -21.78
N GLN A 477 -34.37 0.18 -21.24
CA GLN A 477 -35.51 0.82 -21.89
C GLN A 477 -35.33 2.34 -22.03
N ASN A 478 -34.88 3.01 -20.97
CA ASN A 478 -34.59 4.45 -20.99
C ASN A 478 -33.45 4.79 -21.96
N LEU A 479 -32.41 3.96 -22.01
CA LEU A 479 -31.31 4.12 -22.97
C LEU A 479 -31.81 4.01 -24.41
N ALA A 480 -32.68 3.04 -24.70
CA ALA A 480 -33.24 2.85 -26.04
C ALA A 480 -34.06 4.06 -26.51
N ILE A 481 -34.77 4.73 -25.59
CA ILE A 481 -35.52 5.96 -25.89
C ILE A 481 -34.56 7.10 -26.25
N LEU A 482 -33.49 7.29 -25.48
CA LEU A 482 -32.51 8.36 -25.71
C LEU A 482 -31.70 8.12 -27.01
N GLN A 483 -31.35 6.87 -27.31
CA GLN A 483 -30.64 6.48 -28.54
C GLN A 483 -31.49 6.64 -29.81
N SER A 484 -32.82 6.71 -29.69
CA SER A 484 -33.70 6.89 -30.84
C SER A 484 -33.53 8.25 -31.52
N GLY A 485 -32.84 9.21 -30.87
CA GLY A 485 -32.56 10.54 -31.41
C GLY A 485 -33.81 11.39 -31.68
N ARG A 486 -34.96 11.04 -31.07
CA ARG A 486 -36.21 11.80 -31.23
C ARG A 486 -36.15 13.08 -30.38
N PRO A 487 -36.75 14.19 -30.84
CA PRO A 487 -36.92 15.36 -29.99
C PRO A 487 -37.78 14.98 -28.77
N LEU A 488 -37.25 15.28 -27.59
CA LEU A 488 -37.91 15.00 -26.30
C LEU A 488 -39.00 16.04 -26.03
N SER A 489 -40.09 15.63 -25.41
CA SER A 489 -41.11 16.56 -24.91
C SER A 489 -40.65 17.27 -23.63
N ASP A 490 -41.25 18.43 -23.32
CA ASP A 490 -40.98 19.15 -22.07
C ASP A 490 -41.26 18.28 -20.83
N GLU A 491 -42.25 17.39 -20.89
CA GLU A 491 -42.56 16.42 -19.83
C GLU A 491 -41.45 15.38 -19.65
N GLU A 492 -40.87 14.88 -20.74
CA GLU A 492 -39.74 13.94 -20.71
C GLU A 492 -38.49 14.61 -20.14
N ILE A 493 -38.20 15.86 -20.53
CA ILE A 493 -37.07 16.64 -20.01
C ILE A 493 -37.24 16.90 -18.51
N ILE A 494 -38.44 17.26 -18.04
CA ILE A 494 -38.74 17.44 -16.62
C ILE A 494 -38.56 16.12 -15.86
N GLY A 495 -38.99 15.00 -16.43
CA GLY A 495 -38.76 13.67 -15.86
C GLY A 495 -37.27 13.35 -15.68
N TYR A 496 -36.46 13.61 -16.70
CA TYR A 496 -35.00 13.43 -16.64
C TYR A 496 -34.30 14.38 -15.68
N LEU A 497 -34.72 15.66 -15.62
CA LEU A 497 -34.25 16.61 -14.61
C LEU A 497 -34.58 16.11 -13.21
N ARG A 498 -35.81 15.65 -12.96
CA ARG A 498 -36.22 15.12 -11.66
C ARG A 498 -35.38 13.90 -11.27
N GLN A 499 -35.16 12.97 -12.20
CA GLN A 499 -34.29 11.82 -11.98
C GLN A 499 -32.84 12.24 -11.66
N LYS A 500 -32.29 13.24 -12.35
CA LYS A 500 -30.93 13.74 -12.08
C LYS A 500 -30.83 14.45 -10.72
N LEU A 501 -31.82 15.25 -10.35
CA LEU A 501 -31.86 15.98 -9.08
C LEU A 501 -32.09 15.06 -7.86
N LEU A 502 -32.77 13.92 -8.06
CA LEU A 502 -32.95 12.86 -7.06
C LEU A 502 -31.82 11.82 -7.04
N SER A 503 -30.84 11.93 -7.95
CA SER A 503 -29.68 11.03 -7.93
C SER A 503 -28.86 11.20 -6.63
N ARG A 504 -28.19 10.14 -6.19
CA ARG A 504 -27.38 10.16 -4.96
C ARG A 504 -26.29 11.23 -5.01
N ASP A 505 -25.66 11.44 -6.17
CA ASP A 505 -24.65 12.49 -6.38
C ASP A 505 -25.22 13.89 -6.10
N ALA A 506 -26.43 14.17 -6.62
CA ALA A 506 -27.13 15.43 -6.41
C ALA A 506 -27.65 15.60 -4.96
N LEU A 507 -28.11 14.52 -4.31
CA LEU A 507 -28.57 14.55 -2.91
C LEU A 507 -27.42 14.69 -1.91
N ASN A 508 -26.26 14.09 -2.18
CA ASN A 508 -25.11 14.13 -1.28
C ASN A 508 -24.34 15.44 -1.38
N ARG A 509 -24.11 15.93 -2.61
CA ARG A 509 -23.30 17.14 -2.86
C ARG A 509 -24.13 18.41 -2.96
N GLY A 510 -25.41 18.28 -3.31
CA GLY A 510 -26.23 19.41 -3.76
C GLY A 510 -26.05 19.70 -5.24
N TRP A 511 -26.86 20.62 -5.77
CA TRP A 511 -26.95 20.88 -7.20
C TRP A 511 -27.22 22.36 -7.52
N VAL A 512 -26.85 22.78 -8.72
CA VAL A 512 -27.20 24.08 -9.29
C VAL A 512 -27.95 23.86 -10.60
N LEU A 513 -29.19 24.32 -10.64
CA LEU A 513 -30.05 24.26 -11.82
C LEU A 513 -29.93 25.56 -12.63
N ASP A 514 -29.39 25.43 -13.84
CA ASP A 514 -29.07 26.56 -14.73
C ASP A 514 -30.26 26.95 -15.61
N GLY A 515 -30.85 28.12 -15.33
CA GLY A 515 -31.82 28.75 -16.24
C GLY A 515 -33.18 28.08 -16.34
N PHE A 516 -33.52 27.18 -15.42
CA PHE A 516 -34.79 26.45 -15.34
C PHE A 516 -35.24 26.34 -13.88
N PRO A 517 -36.55 26.27 -13.57
CA PRO A 517 -37.73 26.43 -14.44
C PRO A 517 -37.96 27.87 -14.96
N MET A 518 -38.70 28.01 -16.07
CA MET A 518 -39.00 29.30 -16.72
C MET A 518 -40.46 29.75 -16.59
N SER A 519 -41.35 28.89 -16.07
CA SER A 519 -42.78 29.19 -15.85
C SER A 519 -43.29 28.56 -14.57
N VAL A 520 -44.37 29.09 -14.00
CA VAL A 520 -45.02 28.54 -12.80
C VAL A 520 -45.50 27.10 -13.01
N SER A 521 -46.00 26.78 -14.21
CA SER A 521 -46.40 25.40 -14.57
C SER A 521 -45.22 24.42 -14.57
N GLN A 522 -44.03 24.87 -15.00
CA GLN A 522 -42.82 24.05 -14.92
C GLN A 522 -42.32 23.90 -13.47
N CYS A 523 -42.46 24.94 -12.64
CA CYS A 523 -42.18 24.82 -11.20
C CYS A 523 -43.07 23.76 -10.55
N GLN A 524 -44.37 23.80 -10.82
CA GLN A 524 -45.32 22.80 -10.35
C GLN A 524 -44.91 21.41 -10.85
N ALA A 525 -44.73 21.21 -12.15
CA ALA A 525 -44.36 19.89 -12.70
C ALA A 525 -43.02 19.33 -12.17
N LEU A 526 -42.02 20.18 -11.91
CA LEU A 526 -40.71 19.72 -11.43
C LEU A 526 -40.71 19.40 -9.93
N PHE A 527 -41.39 20.21 -9.11
CA PHE A 527 -41.36 20.12 -7.64
C PHE A 527 -42.59 19.45 -7.02
N ASP A 528 -43.59 19.07 -7.81
CA ASP A 528 -44.80 18.35 -7.34
C ASP A 528 -44.42 17.07 -6.59
N LYS A 529 -45.23 16.71 -5.60
CA LYS A 529 -45.01 15.52 -4.77
C LYS A 529 -45.31 14.22 -5.51
N GLY A 530 -46.34 14.20 -6.37
CA GLY A 530 -46.75 13.00 -7.11
C GLY A 530 -47.04 11.79 -6.20
N ASP A 531 -46.67 10.57 -6.66
CA ASP A 531 -46.75 9.32 -5.90
C ASP A 531 -45.50 9.07 -5.01
N GLU A 532 -44.50 9.95 -5.06
CA GLU A 532 -43.26 9.84 -4.30
C GLU A 532 -43.49 10.25 -2.84
N GLN A 533 -43.14 9.39 -1.89
CA GLN A 533 -43.23 9.69 -0.47
C GLN A 533 -41.96 10.39 0.02
N ASP A 534 -42.10 11.34 0.95
CA ASP A 534 -41.00 11.79 1.82
C ASP A 534 -40.66 10.67 2.82
N SER A 535 -40.41 9.44 2.35
CA SER A 535 -40.09 8.30 3.21
C SER A 535 -38.63 8.40 3.66
N ASP A 536 -38.38 9.26 4.64
CA ASP A 536 -37.30 9.10 5.60
C ASP A 536 -37.95 9.08 6.99
N VAL A 537 -38.09 7.89 7.57
CA VAL A 537 -38.70 7.64 8.89
C VAL A 537 -37.76 8.09 10.02
N GLY A 538 -37.21 9.32 9.96
CA GLY A 538 -36.42 9.83 11.07
C GLY A 538 -35.58 11.05 10.77
N GLU A 539 -36.12 12.08 10.12
CA GLU A 539 -35.66 13.42 10.50
C GLU A 539 -36.05 13.65 11.97
N GLU A 540 -35.13 14.25 12.75
CA GLU A 540 -35.38 14.56 14.16
C GLU A 540 -36.72 15.35 14.28
N PRO A 541 -37.48 15.17 15.37
CA PRO A 541 -38.49 16.14 15.73
C PRO A 541 -37.74 17.44 16.03
N ASP A 542 -37.64 18.33 15.05
CA ASP A 542 -37.11 19.67 15.28
C ASP A 542 -37.90 20.32 16.41
N GLU A 543 -37.15 20.97 17.29
CA GLU A 543 -37.59 21.89 18.32
C GLU A 543 -38.88 22.61 17.90
N GLU A 544 -40.00 22.32 18.58
CA GLU A 544 -41.28 23.05 18.53
C GLU A 544 -41.49 23.90 17.24
N ALA A 545 -41.55 23.25 16.08
CA ALA A 545 -42.09 23.91 14.90
C ALA A 545 -43.58 24.20 15.19
N PHE A 546 -43.94 25.48 15.17
CA PHE A 546 -45.32 25.93 15.32
C PHE A 546 -46.21 25.15 14.34
N ASP A 547 -47.28 24.53 14.85
CA ASP A 547 -48.25 23.69 14.12
C ASP A 547 -48.92 24.37 12.88
N GLU A 548 -48.60 25.63 12.55
CA GLU A 548 -49.22 26.41 11.47
C GLU A 548 -48.55 26.24 10.08
N ASP A 549 -47.32 25.71 9.98
CA ASP A 549 -46.57 25.63 8.69
C ASP A 549 -46.77 24.32 7.89
N THR A 550 -47.60 23.40 8.41
CA THR A 550 -47.77 22.04 7.84
C THR A 550 -48.50 22.03 6.48
N ASP A 551 -49.31 23.05 6.20
CA ASP A 551 -50.15 23.12 4.98
C ASP A 551 -49.38 23.61 3.73
N LEU A 552 -48.29 24.38 3.89
CA LEU A 552 -47.55 25.01 2.77
C LEU A 552 -46.83 24.01 1.86
N TYR A 553 -46.32 22.91 2.42
CA TYR A 553 -45.49 21.92 1.72
C TYR A 553 -46.26 20.66 1.30
N SER A 554 -47.59 20.67 1.44
CA SER A 554 -48.43 19.48 1.24
C SER A 554 -48.36 18.89 -0.18
N ASN A 555 -48.18 19.75 -1.18
CA ASN A 555 -48.17 19.38 -2.61
C ASN A 555 -46.77 19.36 -3.25
N VAL A 556 -45.69 19.56 -2.50
CA VAL A 556 -44.32 19.64 -3.05
C VAL A 556 -43.37 18.65 -2.38
N LEU A 557 -42.40 18.14 -3.14
CA LEU A 557 -41.39 17.22 -2.62
C LEU A 557 -40.24 17.98 -1.93
N LYS A 558 -40.18 17.90 -0.60
CA LYS A 558 -39.20 18.66 0.22
C LYS A 558 -37.75 18.40 -0.17
N LYS A 559 -37.42 17.16 -0.51
CA LYS A 559 -36.06 16.75 -0.92
C LYS A 559 -35.57 17.50 -2.17
N LEU A 560 -36.47 17.87 -3.07
CA LEU A 560 -36.17 18.61 -4.31
C LEU A 560 -36.20 20.14 -4.17
N LEU A 561 -36.73 20.70 -3.08
CA LEU A 561 -36.84 22.16 -2.97
C LEU A 561 -35.46 22.82 -2.86
N PRO A 562 -35.21 23.95 -3.55
CA PRO A 562 -33.96 24.67 -3.46
C PRO A 562 -33.80 25.38 -2.11
N ASP A 563 -32.57 25.42 -1.59
CA ASP A 563 -32.23 26.22 -0.41
C ASP A 563 -32.09 27.71 -0.77
N ILE A 564 -31.69 28.00 -2.02
CA ILE A 564 -31.46 29.36 -2.51
C ILE A 564 -31.95 29.49 -3.95
N VAL A 565 -32.79 30.50 -4.19
CA VAL A 565 -33.17 30.94 -5.53
C VAL A 565 -32.46 32.25 -5.84
N VAL A 566 -31.69 32.29 -6.93
CA VAL A 566 -30.92 33.47 -7.36
C VAL A 566 -31.57 34.07 -8.59
N SER A 567 -31.97 35.34 -8.52
CA SER A 567 -32.52 36.09 -9.64
C SER A 567 -31.52 37.15 -10.11
N LEU A 568 -31.04 37.04 -11.35
CA LEU A 568 -30.12 38.01 -11.94
C LEU A 568 -30.90 39.16 -12.58
N ASP A 569 -30.71 40.38 -12.07
CA ASP A 569 -31.40 41.57 -12.56
C ASP A 569 -30.51 42.43 -13.48
N THR A 570 -31.02 42.74 -14.68
CA THR A 570 -30.35 43.52 -15.72
C THR A 570 -31.32 44.29 -16.61
N THR A 571 -30.86 45.43 -17.14
CA THR A 571 -31.58 46.20 -18.16
C THR A 571 -31.47 45.56 -19.55
N ASP A 572 -32.44 45.80 -20.42
CA ASP A 572 -32.46 45.25 -21.78
C ASP A 572 -31.29 45.81 -22.62
N ASP A 573 -30.94 47.08 -22.43
CA ASP A 573 -29.76 47.71 -23.05
C ASP A 573 -28.46 46.96 -22.68
N PHE A 574 -28.34 46.52 -21.42
CA PHE A 574 -27.17 45.78 -20.95
C PHE A 574 -27.04 44.42 -21.63
N VAL A 575 -28.15 43.70 -21.81
CA VAL A 575 -28.18 42.39 -22.48
C VAL A 575 -27.79 42.53 -23.95
N CYS A 576 -28.33 43.53 -24.65
CA CYS A 576 -28.00 43.82 -26.04
C CYS A 576 -26.53 44.23 -26.22
N GLU A 577 -25.99 45.12 -25.37
CA GLU A 577 -24.58 45.50 -25.42
C GLU A 577 -23.64 44.33 -25.12
N LYS A 578 -23.99 43.47 -24.15
CA LYS A 578 -23.18 42.30 -23.78
C LYS A 578 -23.15 41.26 -24.90
N ALA A 579 -24.25 41.09 -25.64
CA ALA A 579 -24.30 40.26 -26.84
C ALA A 579 -23.37 40.79 -27.96
N MET A 580 -23.28 42.11 -28.14
CA MET A 580 -22.44 42.73 -29.18
C MET A 580 -20.93 42.64 -28.89
N ARG A 581 -20.52 42.47 -27.62
CA ARG A 581 -19.11 42.48 -27.17
C ARG A 581 -18.47 41.09 -27.00
N GLN A 582 -19.14 39.99 -27.39
CA GLN A 582 -18.58 38.64 -27.27
C GLN A 582 -17.33 38.45 -28.17
N PRO A 583 -16.25 37.79 -27.66
CA PRO A 583 -15.03 37.55 -28.43
C PRO A 583 -15.23 36.58 -29.60
N GLU A 584 -14.45 36.74 -30.68
CA GLU A 584 -14.51 35.91 -31.90
C GLU A 584 -13.98 34.48 -31.60
N GLY A 585 -14.89 33.55 -31.27
CA GLY A 585 -14.54 32.15 -31.03
C GLY A 585 -15.70 31.26 -30.56
N THR A 586 -16.71 31.83 -29.88
CA THR A 586 -17.98 31.16 -29.59
C THR A 586 -19.03 31.56 -30.63
N SER A 587 -19.86 30.61 -31.08
CA SER A 587 -20.91 30.80 -32.08
C SER A 587 -21.75 32.06 -31.80
N ARG A 588 -21.47 33.15 -32.51
CA ARG A 588 -22.17 34.44 -32.36
C ARG A 588 -23.64 34.23 -32.71
N LEU A 589 -24.52 34.33 -31.71
CA LEU A 589 -25.97 34.27 -31.90
C LEU A 589 -26.43 35.50 -32.69
N ASP A 590 -27.29 35.30 -33.68
CA ASP A 590 -27.85 36.38 -34.50
C ASP A 590 -28.64 37.37 -33.61
N GLU A 591 -28.49 38.67 -33.86
CA GLU A 591 -29.14 39.76 -33.12
C GLU A 591 -30.67 39.57 -33.04
N GLU A 592 -31.28 39.09 -34.12
CA GLU A 592 -32.71 38.77 -34.20
C GLU A 592 -33.10 37.62 -33.25
N THR A 593 -32.23 36.62 -33.07
CA THR A 593 -32.47 35.48 -32.15
C THR A 593 -32.41 35.93 -30.70
N ILE A 594 -31.51 36.85 -30.37
CA ILE A 594 -31.33 37.37 -29.01
C ILE A 594 -32.53 38.25 -28.60
N LEU A 595 -32.94 39.15 -29.48
CA LEU A 595 -34.11 40.00 -29.26
C LEU A 595 -35.40 39.16 -29.15
N LYS A 596 -35.53 38.10 -29.96
CA LYS A 596 -36.64 37.16 -29.87
C LYS A 596 -36.69 36.47 -28.50
N ARG A 597 -35.58 35.86 -28.05
CA ARG A 597 -35.49 35.19 -26.73
C ARG A 597 -35.74 36.14 -25.56
N LEU A 598 -35.25 37.38 -25.65
CA LEU A 598 -35.48 38.40 -24.63
C LEU A 598 -36.97 38.81 -24.60
N SER A 599 -37.60 38.99 -25.77
CA SER A 599 -39.03 39.32 -25.84
C SER A 599 -39.93 38.20 -25.31
N GLU A 600 -39.59 36.93 -25.60
CA GLU A 600 -40.29 35.75 -25.09
C GLU A 600 -40.16 35.64 -23.56
N PHE A 601 -38.96 35.88 -23.02
CA PHE A 601 -38.72 35.93 -21.57
C PHE A 601 -39.57 37.01 -20.89
N ARG A 602 -39.56 38.25 -21.41
CA ARG A 602 -40.33 39.37 -20.82
C ARG A 602 -41.84 39.20 -20.96
N ALA A 603 -42.32 38.49 -21.99
CA ALA A 603 -43.73 38.17 -22.15
C ALA A 603 -44.21 37.13 -21.13
N GLY A 604 -43.33 36.20 -20.73
CA GLY A 604 -43.59 35.18 -19.71
C GLY A 604 -43.32 35.62 -18.27
N ASP A 605 -42.49 36.66 -18.07
CA ASP A 605 -42.06 37.16 -16.75
C ASP A 605 -42.79 38.46 -16.38
N THR A 606 -44.04 38.31 -15.92
CA THR A 606 -44.89 39.44 -15.48
C THR A 606 -44.98 39.50 -13.96
N ARG A 607 -45.39 40.64 -13.40
CA ARG A 607 -45.53 40.81 -11.93
C ARG A 607 -46.48 39.80 -11.27
N GLU A 608 -47.49 39.34 -12.00
CA GLU A 608 -48.50 38.39 -11.50
C GLU A 608 -48.14 36.93 -11.84
N ASN A 609 -47.32 36.71 -12.87
CA ASN A 609 -46.95 35.38 -13.35
C ASN A 609 -45.45 35.35 -13.62
N THR A 610 -44.68 34.92 -12.62
CA THR A 610 -43.23 34.70 -12.67
C THR A 610 -42.88 33.46 -11.84
N PRO A 611 -41.88 32.64 -12.25
CA PRO A 611 -41.41 31.50 -11.46
C PRO A 611 -41.01 31.86 -10.03
N LEU A 612 -40.61 33.10 -9.78
CA LEU A 612 -40.22 33.60 -8.46
C LEU A 612 -41.39 33.61 -7.46
N ASN A 613 -42.62 33.88 -7.94
CA ASN A 613 -43.82 33.91 -7.08
C ASN A 613 -44.10 32.52 -6.47
N PHE A 614 -43.83 31.44 -7.20
CA PHE A 614 -43.98 30.08 -6.69
C PHE A 614 -43.05 29.81 -5.49
N PHE A 615 -41.82 30.33 -5.51
CA PHE A 615 -40.89 30.15 -4.40
C PHE A 615 -41.21 31.07 -3.22
N ASP A 616 -41.70 32.29 -3.49
CA ASP A 616 -42.19 33.18 -2.43
C ASP A 616 -43.44 32.63 -1.71
N GLU A 617 -44.33 31.93 -2.42
CA GLU A 617 -45.47 31.21 -1.81
C GLU A 617 -45.04 30.05 -0.89
N LEU A 618 -43.81 29.55 -1.07
CA LEU A 618 -43.19 28.52 -0.25
C LEU A 618 -42.23 29.10 0.82
N ASP A 619 -42.28 30.42 1.06
CA ASP A 619 -41.38 31.16 1.96
C ASP A 619 -39.87 31.08 1.59
N ILE A 620 -39.57 30.76 0.33
CA ILE A 620 -38.20 30.76 -0.23
C ILE A 620 -37.96 32.07 -0.98
N HIS A 621 -37.55 33.11 -0.25
CA HIS A 621 -37.33 34.44 -0.83
C HIS A 621 -36.14 34.49 -1.83
N PRO A 622 -36.37 34.90 -3.09
CA PRO A 622 -35.30 35.01 -4.09
C PRO A 622 -34.24 36.05 -3.74
N LEU A 623 -32.98 35.68 -3.91
CA LEU A 623 -31.83 36.59 -3.84
C LEU A 623 -31.69 37.34 -5.16
N VAL A 624 -32.11 38.61 -5.19
CA VAL A 624 -31.98 39.48 -6.36
C VAL A 624 -30.56 40.05 -6.44
N VAL A 625 -29.82 39.70 -7.49
CA VAL A 625 -28.43 40.10 -7.71
C VAL A 625 -28.33 41.00 -8.95
N PRO A 626 -28.03 42.30 -8.79
CA PRO A 626 -27.92 43.20 -9.93
C PRO A 626 -26.60 42.99 -10.68
N VAL A 627 -26.66 42.84 -12.01
CA VAL A 627 -25.47 42.73 -12.86
C VAL A 627 -25.32 44.02 -13.66
N LYS A 628 -24.29 44.81 -13.35
CA LYS A 628 -24.11 46.16 -13.91
C LYS A 628 -22.77 46.38 -14.61
N ASP A 629 -21.79 45.51 -14.41
CA ASP A 629 -20.45 45.67 -14.94
C ASP A 629 -20.25 44.83 -16.22
N HIS A 630 -19.90 45.49 -17.32
CA HIS A 630 -19.61 44.84 -18.60
C HIS A 630 -18.21 44.20 -18.65
N ALA A 631 -17.31 44.53 -17.72
CA ALA A 631 -15.96 43.97 -17.64
C ALA A 631 -15.88 42.67 -16.84
N ASP A 632 -16.87 42.39 -15.98
CA ASP A 632 -16.94 41.19 -15.15
C ASP A 632 -17.55 40.00 -15.91
N TYR A 633 -16.86 39.52 -16.95
CA TYR A 633 -17.28 38.32 -17.69
C TYR A 633 -17.28 37.05 -16.83
N ALA A 634 -16.48 37.03 -15.76
CA ALA A 634 -16.36 35.91 -14.84
C ALA A 634 -17.43 35.90 -13.73
N MET A 635 -18.33 36.90 -13.70
CA MET A 635 -19.42 37.02 -12.73
C MET A 635 -18.94 37.01 -11.26
N LYS A 636 -17.77 37.60 -10.99
CA LYS A 636 -17.15 37.63 -9.65
C LYS A 636 -18.00 38.36 -8.61
N ALA A 637 -18.60 39.49 -8.97
CA ALA A 637 -19.44 40.25 -8.05
C ALA A 637 -20.77 39.51 -7.73
N PRO A 638 -21.50 38.97 -8.73
CA PRO A 638 -22.63 38.08 -8.47
C PRO A 638 -22.28 36.84 -7.64
N TYR A 639 -21.15 36.19 -7.95
CA TYR A 639 -20.65 35.05 -7.18
C TYR A 639 -20.42 35.42 -5.70
N ALA A 640 -19.81 36.56 -5.42
CA ALA A 640 -19.56 37.00 -4.04
C ALA A 640 -20.86 37.21 -3.24
N ALA A 641 -21.92 37.73 -3.89
CA ALA A 641 -23.23 37.92 -3.24
C ALA A 641 -23.90 36.58 -2.89
N VAL A 642 -23.83 35.61 -3.80
CA VAL A 642 -24.36 34.25 -3.56
C VAL A 642 -23.54 33.52 -2.49
N ALA A 643 -22.21 33.59 -2.58
CA ALA A 643 -21.30 32.99 -1.59
C ALA A 643 -21.49 33.56 -0.18
N LEU A 644 -21.81 34.85 -0.05
CA LEU A 644 -22.12 35.48 1.24
C LEU A 644 -23.39 34.88 1.87
N ARG A 645 -24.40 34.54 1.06
CA ARG A 645 -25.64 33.90 1.52
C ARG A 645 -25.45 32.41 1.85
N MET A 646 -24.62 31.72 1.06
CA MET A 646 -24.28 30.30 1.27
C MET A 646 -23.35 30.08 2.48
N GLY A 647 -22.54 31.07 2.83
CA GLY A 647 -21.49 30.91 3.84
C GLY A 647 -20.29 30.15 3.30
N ARG A 648 -19.43 29.66 4.21
CA ARG A 648 -18.21 28.94 3.82
C ARG A 648 -18.58 27.61 3.15
N PRO A 649 -17.87 27.20 2.08
CA PRO A 649 -18.08 25.88 1.48
C PRO A 649 -17.88 24.77 2.51
N CYS A 650 -18.96 24.07 2.88
CA CYS A 650 -18.92 22.88 3.71
C CYS A 650 -18.62 21.67 2.84
N ARG A 651 -17.38 21.58 2.33
CA ARG A 651 -16.94 20.45 1.49
C ARG A 651 -15.95 19.53 2.19
N TYR A 652 -16.17 18.25 1.93
CA TYR A 652 -15.14 17.21 1.93
C TYR A 652 -14.14 17.49 0.80
N GLY A 653 -12.83 17.46 1.07
CA GLY A 653 -11.75 17.66 0.08
C GLY A 653 -10.86 18.90 0.31
N LYS A 654 -11.39 20.13 0.22
CA LYS A 654 -10.56 21.36 0.37
C LYS A 654 -10.15 21.66 1.82
N LEU A 655 -10.97 21.24 2.80
CA LEU A 655 -10.62 21.32 4.21
C LEU A 655 -9.58 20.26 4.60
N GLN A 656 -9.65 19.06 4.01
CA GLN A 656 -8.63 18.02 4.21
C GLN A 656 -7.30 18.47 3.61
N ALA A 657 -7.26 19.00 2.38
CA ALA A 657 -6.04 19.57 1.82
C ALA A 657 -5.44 20.74 2.64
N LEU A 658 -6.27 21.52 3.34
CA LEU A 658 -5.80 22.56 4.27
C LEU A 658 -5.38 22.02 5.64
N ILE A 659 -6.04 20.96 6.12
CA ILE A 659 -5.66 20.21 7.33
C ILE A 659 -4.36 19.46 7.05
N ASP A 660 -4.25 18.71 5.96
CA ASP A 660 -3.05 18.03 5.47
C ASP A 660 -1.92 19.04 5.22
N ALA A 661 -2.20 20.23 4.71
CA ALA A 661 -1.19 21.30 4.60
C ALA A 661 -0.78 21.87 5.96
N ALA A 662 -1.70 21.98 6.92
CA ALA A 662 -1.42 22.42 8.29
C ALA A 662 -0.73 21.34 9.15
N GLU A 663 -1.03 20.07 8.90
CA GLU A 663 -0.42 18.88 9.49
C GLU A 663 0.94 18.60 8.87
N LYS A 664 1.12 18.84 7.56
CA LYS A 664 2.43 18.86 6.90
C LYS A 664 3.30 19.96 7.50
N LYS A 665 2.75 21.16 7.70
CA LYS A 665 3.46 22.25 8.41
C LYS A 665 3.78 21.89 9.88
N GLU A 666 2.88 21.23 10.59
CA GLU A 666 3.14 20.75 11.95
C GLU A 666 4.17 19.60 11.98
N LYS A 667 4.16 18.73 10.96
CA LYS A 667 5.11 17.64 10.79
C LYS A 667 6.50 18.19 10.48
N ASP A 668 6.60 19.22 9.63
CA ASP A 668 7.83 19.97 9.37
C ASP A 668 8.34 20.68 10.65
N ASP A 669 7.45 21.29 11.44
CA ASP A 669 7.79 21.89 12.74
C ASP A 669 8.23 20.84 13.79
N LYS A 670 7.61 19.65 13.79
CA LYS A 670 8.01 18.51 14.64
C LYS A 670 9.32 17.90 14.18
N GLU A 671 9.57 17.84 12.87
CA GLU A 671 10.79 17.30 12.29
C GLU A 671 11.97 18.26 12.51
N THR A 672 11.75 19.57 12.45
CA THR A 672 12.74 20.58 12.87
C THR A 672 12.99 20.57 14.38
N LEU A 673 11.99 20.24 15.21
CA LEU A 673 12.20 20.01 16.65
C LEU A 673 12.97 18.70 16.91
N ARG A 674 12.61 17.61 16.22
CA ARG A 674 13.26 16.30 16.32
C ARG A 674 14.69 16.32 15.81
N THR A 675 15.00 17.09 14.76
CA THR A 675 16.39 17.28 14.30
C THR A 675 17.21 18.08 15.31
N LYS A 676 16.62 19.06 16.01
CA LYS A 676 17.27 19.76 17.14
C LYS A 676 17.49 18.84 18.34
N GLU A 677 16.48 18.03 18.70
CA GLU A 677 16.57 17.05 19.79
C GLU A 677 17.56 15.92 19.45
N ALA A 678 17.56 15.42 18.22
CA ALA A 678 18.51 14.41 17.73
C ALA A 678 19.93 14.96 17.64
N LYS A 679 20.11 16.25 17.31
CA LYS A 679 21.42 16.91 17.37
C LYS A 679 21.91 17.02 18.82
N ALA A 680 21.05 17.42 19.76
CA ALA A 680 21.38 17.44 21.18
C ALA A 680 21.64 16.03 21.75
N LEU A 681 20.91 15.01 21.27
CA LEU A 681 21.10 13.63 21.65
C LEU A 681 22.43 13.08 21.09
N LYS A 682 22.77 13.42 19.83
CA LYS A 682 24.07 13.11 19.21
C LYS A 682 25.22 13.76 19.98
N GLU A 683 25.11 15.02 20.39
CA GLU A 683 26.13 15.68 21.22
C GLU A 683 26.31 15.00 22.61
N ILE A 684 25.21 14.51 23.20
CA ILE A 684 25.27 13.74 24.46
C ILE A 684 25.85 12.34 24.21
N GLU A 685 25.48 11.69 23.11
CA GLU A 685 25.95 10.36 22.74
C GLU A 685 27.42 10.37 22.34
N GLU A 686 27.89 11.41 21.67
CA GLU A 686 29.30 11.64 21.33
C GLU A 686 30.13 11.82 22.61
N LYS A 687 29.66 12.60 23.60
CA LYS A 687 30.31 12.67 24.91
C LYS A 687 30.31 11.33 25.66
N ILE A 688 29.22 10.57 25.59
CA ILE A 688 29.15 9.24 26.20
C ILE A 688 30.02 8.23 25.42
N LYS A 689 30.23 8.45 24.12
CA LYS A 689 31.10 7.65 23.25
C LYS A 689 32.57 7.96 23.55
N GLU A 690 32.95 9.23 23.67
CA GLU A 690 34.27 9.65 24.16
C GLU A 690 34.55 9.03 25.55
N GLU A 691 33.63 9.15 26.51
CA GLU A 691 33.80 8.49 27.82
C GLU A 691 33.88 6.95 27.73
N ARG A 692 33.23 6.34 26.74
CA ARG A 692 33.28 4.88 26.51
C ARG A 692 34.56 4.48 25.80
N GLU A 693 35.08 5.28 24.89
CA GLU A 693 36.34 5.09 24.17
C GLU A 693 37.52 5.27 25.13
N GLU A 694 37.53 6.29 25.99
CA GLU A 694 38.53 6.44 27.05
C GLU A 694 38.50 5.25 28.02
N LYS A 695 37.31 4.79 28.41
CA LYS A 695 37.17 3.57 29.23
C LYS A 695 37.63 2.34 28.44
N MET A 696 37.31 2.23 27.16
CA MET A 696 37.68 1.09 26.32
C MET A 696 39.18 1.03 26.08
N GLU A 697 39.86 2.16 25.86
CA GLU A 697 41.32 2.25 25.80
C GLU A 697 41.95 1.82 27.12
N TYR A 698 41.44 2.34 28.25
CA TYR A 698 41.90 1.92 29.59
C TYR A 698 41.71 0.42 29.84
N TRP A 699 40.54 -0.13 29.50
CA TRP A 699 40.28 -1.57 29.61
C TRP A 699 41.14 -2.38 28.64
N THR A 700 41.40 -1.88 27.43
CA THR A 700 42.23 -2.56 26.42
C THR A 700 43.69 -2.62 26.85
N GLU A 701 44.24 -1.53 27.41
CA GLU A 701 45.57 -1.53 28.03
C GLU A 701 45.64 -2.48 29.23
N LEU A 702 44.60 -2.51 30.07
CA LEU A 702 44.51 -3.42 31.22
C LEU A 702 44.40 -4.89 30.79
N TYR A 703 43.60 -5.20 29.76
CA TYR A 703 43.47 -6.53 29.19
C TYR A 703 44.72 -6.97 28.44
N ALA A 704 45.46 -6.05 27.80
CA ALA A 704 46.76 -6.35 27.21
C ALA A 704 47.78 -6.73 28.29
N MET A 705 47.84 -5.97 29.39
CA MET A 705 48.70 -6.33 30.54
C MET A 705 48.32 -7.68 31.16
N LEU A 706 47.02 -7.97 31.32
CA LEU A 706 46.55 -9.27 31.82
C LEU A 706 46.86 -10.42 30.85
N ARG A 707 46.73 -10.19 29.54
CA ARG A 707 47.05 -11.18 28.51
C ARG A 707 48.55 -11.46 28.48
N ASP A 708 49.40 -10.45 28.64
CA ASP A 708 50.85 -10.62 28.71
C ASP A 708 51.25 -11.41 29.98
N GLU A 709 50.59 -11.16 31.12
CA GLU A 709 50.77 -11.98 32.34
C GLU A 709 50.28 -13.42 32.16
N GLU A 710 49.15 -13.62 31.50
CA GLU A 710 48.56 -14.95 31.25
C GLU A 710 49.38 -15.73 30.21
N GLU A 711 49.87 -15.10 29.15
CA GLU A 711 50.79 -15.69 28.17
C GLU A 711 52.14 -16.02 28.81
N ALA A 712 52.67 -15.16 29.70
CA ALA A 712 53.89 -15.46 30.46
C ALA A 712 53.68 -16.65 31.42
N ALA A 713 52.53 -16.73 32.08
CA ALA A 713 52.16 -17.85 32.94
C ALA A 713 51.98 -19.15 32.16
N LEU A 714 51.34 -19.10 30.99
CA LEU A 714 51.18 -20.25 30.08
C LEU A 714 52.51 -20.69 29.47
N ALA A 715 53.40 -19.76 29.11
CA ALA A 715 54.74 -20.07 28.62
C ALA A 715 55.59 -20.75 29.71
N ALA A 716 55.51 -20.26 30.97
CA ALA A 716 56.16 -20.90 32.12
C ALA A 716 55.55 -22.29 32.42
N ALA A 717 54.24 -22.44 32.27
CA ALA A 717 53.56 -23.74 32.44
C ALA A 717 53.89 -24.73 31.30
N GLY A 718 54.18 -24.25 30.09
CA GLY A 718 54.58 -25.05 28.92
C GLY A 718 56.07 -25.41 28.87
N GLU A 719 56.90 -24.76 29.68
CA GLU A 719 58.35 -24.94 29.73
C GLU A 719 58.80 -26.39 30.04
N PRO A 720 58.17 -27.14 30.98
CA PRO A 720 58.52 -28.55 31.24
C PRO A 720 58.26 -29.47 30.03
N MET A 721 57.15 -29.25 29.33
CA MET A 721 56.76 -30.06 28.16
C MET A 721 57.65 -29.75 26.95
N ARG A 722 58.01 -28.47 26.75
CA ARG A 722 58.92 -28.05 25.68
C ARG A 722 60.34 -28.58 25.91
N ASN A 723 60.83 -28.53 27.15
CA ASN A 723 62.11 -29.15 27.53
C ASN A 723 62.08 -30.67 27.34
N TYR A 724 60.97 -31.34 27.70
CA TYR A 724 60.82 -32.77 27.46
C TYR A 724 60.87 -33.12 25.96
N LEU A 725 60.15 -32.38 25.11
CA LEU A 725 60.15 -32.57 23.65
C LEU A 725 61.56 -32.33 23.04
N VAL A 726 62.24 -31.27 23.46
CA VAL A 726 63.58 -30.91 22.95
C VAL A 726 64.66 -31.90 23.41
N HIS A 727 64.59 -32.41 24.65
CA HIS A 727 65.61 -33.31 25.19
C HIS A 727 65.37 -34.79 24.90
N HIS A 728 64.11 -35.24 24.76
CA HIS A 728 63.79 -36.66 24.64
C HIS A 728 63.20 -37.08 23.28
N ILE A 729 62.51 -36.17 22.57
CA ILE A 729 61.78 -36.53 21.33
C ILE A 729 62.51 -36.02 20.09
N PHE A 730 62.92 -34.74 20.06
CA PHE A 730 63.59 -34.13 18.92
C PHE A 730 64.94 -34.75 18.52
N PRO A 731 65.81 -35.22 19.44
CA PRO A 731 67.07 -35.87 19.05
C PRO A 731 66.87 -37.17 18.25
N THR A 732 65.71 -37.82 18.40
CA THR A 732 65.36 -39.06 17.71
C THR A 732 64.53 -38.79 16.45
N LEU A 733 63.61 -37.83 16.51
CA LEU A 733 62.69 -37.50 15.43
C LEU A 733 63.36 -36.69 14.30
N THR A 734 64.27 -35.76 14.65
CA THR A 734 64.92 -34.86 13.67
C THR A 734 65.82 -35.63 12.69
N PRO A 735 66.69 -36.58 13.12
CA PRO A 735 67.48 -37.40 12.20
C PRO A 735 66.60 -38.32 11.35
N ALA A 736 65.53 -38.87 11.91
CA ALA A 736 64.60 -39.76 11.19
C ALA A 736 63.85 -39.01 10.08
N LEU A 737 63.37 -37.80 10.35
CA LEU A 737 62.75 -36.92 9.36
C LEU A 737 63.74 -36.46 8.27
N LEU A 738 64.99 -36.17 8.65
CA LEU A 738 66.05 -35.84 7.69
C LEU A 738 66.40 -37.02 6.76
N GLU A 739 66.33 -38.26 7.25
CA GLU A 739 66.49 -39.45 6.41
C GLU A 739 65.30 -39.69 5.49
N VAL A 740 64.06 -39.51 5.97
CA VAL A 740 62.85 -39.56 5.11
C VAL A 740 62.95 -38.57 3.97
N ALA A 741 63.37 -37.33 4.26
CA ALA A 741 63.55 -36.28 3.25
C ALA A 741 64.65 -36.62 2.22
N LYS A 742 65.70 -37.36 2.62
CA LYS A 742 66.79 -37.78 1.73
C LYS A 742 66.44 -38.99 0.87
N LEU A 743 65.77 -39.99 1.45
CA LEU A 743 65.51 -41.28 0.80
C LEU A 743 64.20 -41.30 0.02
N ARG A 744 63.24 -40.41 0.35
CA ARG A 744 61.89 -40.32 -0.24
C ARG A 744 61.24 -41.71 -0.47
N PRO A 745 61.04 -42.50 0.60
CA PRO A 745 60.39 -43.80 0.49
C PRO A 745 58.92 -43.67 0.09
N ASP A 746 58.36 -44.72 -0.53
CA ASP A 746 56.98 -44.74 -1.04
C ASP A 746 55.91 -44.57 0.06
N ASP A 747 56.20 -45.03 1.28
CA ASP A 747 55.42 -44.70 2.49
C ASP A 747 56.31 -43.99 3.53
N PRO A 748 56.27 -42.65 3.59
CA PRO A 748 57.11 -41.87 4.49
C PRO A 748 56.69 -41.99 5.97
N ILE A 749 55.45 -42.40 6.26
CA ILE A 749 54.94 -42.49 7.63
C ILE A 749 55.40 -43.80 8.26
N ASP A 750 55.25 -44.92 7.55
CA ASP A 750 55.72 -46.24 8.04
C ASP A 750 57.25 -46.26 8.18
N PHE A 751 57.97 -45.67 7.23
CA PHE A 751 59.43 -45.57 7.30
C PHE A 751 59.91 -44.71 8.48
N LEU A 752 59.21 -43.61 8.77
CA LEU A 752 59.51 -42.75 9.93
C LEU A 752 59.25 -43.49 11.25
N ALA A 753 58.15 -44.23 11.34
CA ALA A 753 57.80 -45.04 12.51
C ALA A 753 58.82 -46.16 12.75
N GLU A 754 59.23 -46.89 11.71
CA GLU A 754 60.25 -47.95 11.83
C GLU A 754 61.62 -47.40 12.27
N LYS A 755 62.01 -46.24 11.73
CA LYS A 755 63.29 -45.60 12.07
C LYS A 755 63.32 -45.00 13.47
N THR A 756 62.24 -44.37 13.90
CA THR A 756 62.13 -43.86 15.28
C THR A 756 62.14 -44.99 16.30
N PHE A 757 61.51 -46.14 16.00
CA PHE A 757 61.60 -47.37 16.81
C PHE A 757 63.02 -47.97 16.86
N LYS A 758 63.73 -48.01 15.72
CA LYS A 758 65.12 -48.52 15.67
C LYS A 758 66.11 -47.64 16.44
N LEU A 759 65.89 -46.33 16.47
CA LEU A 759 66.75 -45.37 17.18
C LEU A 759 66.50 -45.33 18.69
N ASN A 760 65.34 -45.83 19.16
CA ASN A 760 65.04 -45.95 20.59
C ASN A 760 64.42 -47.33 20.94
N PRO A 761 65.21 -48.42 20.91
CA PRO A 761 64.70 -49.78 20.95
C PRO A 761 64.28 -50.29 22.34
N LEU A 762 64.50 -49.54 23.42
CA LEU A 762 64.25 -49.98 24.80
C LEU A 762 63.04 -49.31 25.48
N GLY A 763 62.40 -48.28 24.90
CA GLY A 763 61.14 -47.70 25.41
C GLY A 763 61.18 -47.09 26.82
N THR A 764 62.34 -47.03 27.48
CA THR A 764 62.50 -46.63 28.90
C THR A 764 62.40 -45.12 29.16
N ALA A 765 61.97 -44.31 28.19
CA ALA A 765 61.77 -42.86 28.37
C ALA A 765 60.30 -42.48 28.72
N LEU A 766 59.38 -43.45 28.73
CA LEU A 766 57.94 -43.24 28.93
C LEU A 766 57.40 -43.78 30.26
N GLU A 767 58.25 -44.35 31.13
CA GLU A 767 57.84 -44.84 32.44
C GLU A 767 58.66 -44.16 33.54
N GLU A 768 58.16 -43.04 34.07
CA GLU A 768 58.19 -42.75 35.50
C GLU A 768 57.31 -41.53 35.87
N LYS A 769 56.16 -41.84 36.51
CA LYS A 769 55.32 -41.02 37.40
C LYS A 769 54.52 -39.83 36.82
N PHE A 770 53.27 -40.11 36.47
CA PHE A 770 52.16 -39.13 36.49
C PHE A 770 50.97 -39.70 37.28
N GLU A 771 51.10 -39.78 38.61
CA GLU A 771 49.96 -39.90 39.53
C GLU A 771 49.41 -38.48 39.78
N LEU A 772 48.56 -37.95 38.89
CA LEU A 772 47.69 -36.79 39.23
C LEU A 772 46.52 -36.56 38.25
N HIS A 773 45.93 -37.62 37.67
CA HIS A 773 44.79 -37.47 36.75
C HIS A 773 43.56 -38.33 37.08
N GLU A 774 43.61 -39.12 38.15
CA GLU A 774 42.49 -39.99 38.55
C GLU A 774 41.36 -39.28 39.30
N GLU A 775 41.55 -38.02 39.75
CA GLU A 775 40.53 -37.27 40.48
C GLU A 775 39.69 -36.29 39.62
N ARG A 776 40.09 -36.00 38.37
CA ARG A 776 39.37 -35.02 37.51
C ARG A 776 38.47 -35.61 36.43
N MET A 777 38.56 -36.92 36.16
CA MET A 777 37.80 -37.60 35.10
C MET A 777 36.58 -38.40 35.60
N ARG A 778 36.12 -38.15 36.84
CA ARG A 778 34.89 -38.76 37.38
C ARG A 778 33.64 -37.86 37.33
N LEU A 779 33.74 -36.65 36.77
CA LEU A 779 32.61 -35.71 36.72
C LEU A 779 32.25 -35.19 35.32
N ALA A 780 32.85 -35.75 34.26
CA ALA A 780 32.47 -35.46 32.88
C ALA A 780 31.85 -36.70 32.21
N LYS A 781 30.64 -37.01 32.68
CA LYS A 781 29.46 -37.34 31.87
C LYS A 781 29.60 -38.46 30.83
N GLU A 782 28.98 -39.58 31.21
CA GLU A 782 28.19 -40.43 30.33
C GLU A 782 27.32 -39.62 29.35
N CYS A 783 27.30 -40.13 28.12
CA CYS A 783 26.22 -40.09 27.14
C CYS A 783 25.93 -38.78 26.39
N ALA A 784 26.57 -38.67 25.21
CA ALA A 784 25.90 -38.28 23.96
C ALA A 784 26.56 -39.01 22.76
N ASP A 785 25.95 -40.11 22.33
CA ASP A 785 25.95 -40.65 20.96
C ASP A 785 24.78 -39.93 20.23
N GLU A 786 24.74 -39.59 18.93
CA GLU A 786 25.28 -40.21 17.72
C GLU A 786 25.59 -39.17 16.60
N ARG A 787 26.66 -39.46 15.82
CA ARG A 787 26.89 -39.36 14.34
C ARG A 787 26.61 -38.05 13.54
N PRO A 788 27.48 -37.68 12.57
CA PRO A 788 27.53 -38.36 11.25
C PRO A 788 28.94 -38.52 10.61
N LYS A 789 29.03 -39.39 9.59
CA LYS A 789 30.18 -39.51 8.67
C LYS A 789 29.82 -38.84 7.35
N GLU A 790 30.72 -37.97 6.88
CA GLU A 790 30.70 -37.34 5.56
C GLU A 790 31.28 -38.24 4.46
N ALA A 791 31.01 -37.78 3.23
CA ALA A 791 31.17 -38.37 1.92
C ALA A 791 32.60 -38.53 1.39
N THR A 792 32.73 -39.32 0.32
CA THR A 792 33.60 -39.11 -0.85
C THR A 792 33.24 -40.20 -1.89
N LEU A 793 33.24 -40.05 -3.22
CA LEU A 793 34.03 -39.22 -4.13
C LEU A 793 33.42 -39.29 -5.56
N GLN A 794 33.37 -38.15 -6.28
CA GLN A 794 33.73 -37.89 -7.71
C GLN A 794 33.10 -38.70 -8.88
N ARG A 795 32.36 -38.08 -9.81
CA ARG A 795 32.71 -37.18 -10.97
C ARG A 795 32.93 -37.93 -12.30
N VAL A 796 32.16 -37.55 -13.34
CA VAL A 796 32.57 -36.99 -14.66
C VAL A 796 31.63 -37.40 -15.83
N ALA A 797 31.07 -36.34 -16.43
CA ALA A 797 30.71 -36.06 -17.84
C ALA A 797 29.49 -36.69 -18.56
N GLN A 798 28.68 -35.75 -19.04
CA GLN A 798 27.70 -35.76 -20.12
C GLN A 798 28.32 -36.01 -21.51
N ALA A 799 27.44 -36.40 -22.45
CA ALA A 799 27.26 -35.90 -23.83
C ALA A 799 26.54 -37.03 -24.61
N ASP A 800 25.34 -36.95 -25.18
CA ASP A 800 24.62 -35.97 -26.02
C ASP A 800 24.23 -36.68 -27.34
N LEU A 801 23.06 -36.28 -27.86
CA LEU A 801 22.55 -36.37 -29.24
C LEU A 801 21.74 -37.60 -29.70
N HIS A 802 20.46 -37.28 -29.97
CA HIS A 802 19.49 -37.93 -30.87
C HIS A 802 19.91 -37.79 -32.35
N GLU A 803 19.58 -38.77 -33.21
CA GLU A 803 18.48 -38.68 -34.20
C GLU A 803 18.32 -39.95 -35.07
N ASP A 804 17.13 -40.06 -35.69
CA ASP A 804 16.72 -40.84 -36.87
C ASP A 804 16.05 -42.23 -36.78
N MET A 805 14.71 -42.19 -36.80
CA MET A 805 13.86 -42.51 -37.96
C MET A 805 14.00 -43.89 -38.65
N SER A 806 12.96 -44.74 -38.51
CA SER A 806 12.07 -45.20 -39.61
C SER A 806 11.38 -46.54 -39.32
N LEU A 807 10.17 -46.64 -39.86
CA LEU A 807 9.15 -47.66 -39.68
C LEU A 807 9.23 -48.74 -40.79
N THR A 808 8.66 -49.92 -40.47
CA THR A 808 8.07 -50.97 -41.35
C THR A 808 8.92 -52.14 -41.87
N SER A 809 8.49 -53.36 -41.53
CA SER A 809 8.12 -54.51 -42.42
C SER A 809 8.01 -55.80 -41.56
N LEU A 810 6.83 -56.38 -41.37
CA LEU A 810 6.28 -57.54 -42.13
C LEU A 810 7.35 -58.60 -42.50
N ASP A 811 7.32 -59.79 -41.87
CA ASP A 811 6.80 -61.00 -42.53
C ASP A 811 6.74 -62.27 -41.62
N ARG A 812 5.79 -63.13 -42.01
CA ARG A 812 5.37 -64.51 -41.67
C ARG A 812 6.31 -65.53 -41.01
N SER A 813 5.71 -66.41 -40.18
CA SER A 813 5.56 -67.87 -40.41
C SER A 813 4.68 -68.54 -39.32
N LYS A 814 3.43 -68.98 -39.60
CA LYS A 814 2.97 -70.40 -39.83
C LYS A 814 3.51 -71.41 -38.79
N LYS A 815 2.74 -72.24 -38.07
CA LYS A 815 1.61 -73.17 -38.40
C LYS A 815 1.22 -73.84 -37.03
N ASN A 816 -0.04 -74.13 -36.66
CA ASN A 816 -0.85 -75.26 -37.14
C ASN A 816 -2.27 -75.21 -36.52
N ARG A 817 -3.25 -75.71 -37.30
CA ARG A 817 -4.71 -75.69 -37.10
C ARG A 817 -5.24 -76.98 -36.44
N SER A 818 -6.33 -76.88 -35.67
CA SER A 818 -7.67 -77.48 -35.92
C SER A 818 -8.55 -77.31 -34.67
N ALA A 819 -9.54 -76.43 -34.65
CA ALA A 819 -10.91 -76.59 -35.17
C ALA A 819 -11.93 -76.96 -34.07
N SER A 820 -12.64 -75.96 -33.56
CA SER A 820 -14.08 -76.02 -33.29
C SER A 820 -14.61 -74.60 -33.14
N ASP A 821 -15.55 -74.23 -34.01
CA ASP A 821 -16.25 -72.95 -34.03
C ASP A 821 -16.84 -72.59 -32.66
N VAL A 822 -16.23 -71.59 -32.03
CA VAL A 822 -16.89 -70.69 -31.10
C VAL A 822 -16.57 -69.31 -31.64
N SER A 823 -17.58 -68.49 -31.91
CA SER A 823 -17.44 -67.26 -32.70
C SER A 823 -16.24 -66.44 -32.21
N GLY A 824 -15.31 -66.07 -33.10
CA GLY A 824 -14.08 -65.36 -32.70
C GLY A 824 -14.35 -64.10 -31.89
N LEU A 825 -15.49 -63.46 -32.13
CA LEU A 825 -16.03 -62.34 -31.35
C LEU A 825 -16.52 -62.73 -29.95
N SER A 826 -17.18 -63.88 -29.76
CA SER A 826 -17.57 -64.34 -28.41
C SER A 826 -16.37 -64.82 -27.60
N LEU A 827 -15.35 -65.40 -28.25
CA LEU A 827 -14.10 -65.80 -27.62
C LEU A 827 -13.24 -64.58 -27.23
N LEU A 828 -13.15 -63.57 -28.10
CA LEU A 828 -12.52 -62.28 -27.77
C LEU A 828 -13.27 -61.56 -26.66
N ALA A 829 -14.59 -61.49 -26.72
CA ALA A 829 -15.40 -60.84 -25.67
C ALA A 829 -15.30 -61.58 -24.33
N ALA A 830 -15.28 -62.92 -24.34
CA ALA A 830 -15.06 -63.71 -23.13
C ALA A 830 -13.64 -63.53 -22.57
N SER A 831 -12.63 -63.51 -23.45
CA SER A 831 -11.23 -63.27 -23.07
C SER A 831 -11.02 -61.86 -22.53
N LEU A 832 -11.54 -60.82 -23.20
CA LEU A 832 -11.50 -59.43 -22.74
C LEU A 832 -12.22 -59.29 -21.41
N ARG A 833 -13.41 -59.89 -21.25
CA ARG A 833 -14.15 -59.85 -20.00
C ARG A 833 -13.38 -60.53 -18.86
N HIS A 834 -12.71 -61.65 -19.14
CA HIS A 834 -11.89 -62.33 -18.14
C HIS A 834 -10.69 -61.48 -17.73
N GLN A 835 -9.94 -60.95 -18.71
CA GLN A 835 -8.76 -60.13 -18.49
C GLN A 835 -9.09 -58.79 -17.81
N THR A 836 -10.18 -58.12 -18.19
CA THR A 836 -10.60 -56.87 -17.53
C THR A 836 -11.06 -57.13 -16.10
N THR A 837 -11.76 -58.25 -15.83
CA THR A 837 -12.14 -58.63 -14.47
C THR A 837 -10.91 -58.92 -13.60
N GLU A 838 -9.92 -59.63 -14.15
CA GLU A 838 -8.67 -59.94 -13.44
C GLU A 838 -7.82 -58.69 -13.19
N PHE A 839 -7.71 -57.80 -14.20
CA PHE A 839 -7.01 -56.52 -14.08
C PHE A 839 -7.66 -55.62 -13.02
N PHE A 840 -8.99 -55.48 -13.04
CA PHE A 840 -9.71 -54.65 -12.07
C PHE A 840 -9.69 -55.23 -10.65
N ASN A 841 -9.62 -56.56 -10.49
CA ASN A 841 -9.48 -57.17 -9.16
C ASN A 841 -8.09 -56.95 -8.53
N ASN A 842 -7.04 -56.84 -9.36
CA ASN A 842 -5.65 -56.68 -8.92
C ASN A 842 -5.11 -55.24 -9.09
N SER A 843 -5.94 -54.30 -9.55
CA SER A 843 -5.54 -52.90 -9.75
C SER A 843 -5.41 -52.17 -8.42
N THR A 844 -4.47 -51.22 -8.36
CA THR A 844 -4.34 -50.24 -7.26
C THR A 844 -5.30 -49.06 -7.41
N LEU A 845 -6.04 -48.97 -8.53
CA LEU A 845 -7.04 -47.91 -8.74
C LEU A 845 -8.24 -48.11 -7.80
N HIS A 846 -8.42 -47.15 -6.90
CA HIS A 846 -9.56 -47.12 -5.98
C HIS A 846 -10.90 -47.07 -6.77
N GLY A 847 -11.92 -47.78 -6.29
CA GLY A 847 -13.25 -47.83 -6.93
C GLY A 847 -13.41 -48.91 -8.02
N VAL A 848 -12.39 -49.13 -8.84
CA VAL A 848 -12.46 -50.01 -10.03
C VAL A 848 -12.66 -51.49 -9.67
N ARG A 849 -12.10 -51.94 -8.54
CA ARG A 849 -12.30 -53.30 -8.01
C ARG A 849 -13.78 -53.61 -7.73
N TYR A 850 -14.54 -52.64 -7.21
CA TYR A 850 -15.96 -52.82 -6.87
C TYR A 850 -16.85 -52.92 -8.11
N ILE A 851 -16.39 -52.43 -9.26
CA ILE A 851 -17.08 -52.54 -10.55
C ILE A 851 -16.97 -53.99 -11.09
N ALA A 852 -15.85 -54.66 -10.84
CA ALA A 852 -15.54 -56.01 -11.36
C ALA A 852 -15.99 -57.17 -10.46
N GLU A 853 -16.36 -56.89 -9.20
CA GLU A 853 -16.73 -57.92 -8.21
C GLU A 853 -18.03 -58.64 -8.60
N LYS A 854 -18.06 -59.98 -8.58
CA LYS A 854 -19.18 -60.75 -9.15
C LYS A 854 -20.46 -60.71 -8.31
N ASP A 855 -20.33 -60.59 -6.98
CA ASP A 855 -21.43 -60.77 -6.03
C ASP A 855 -22.18 -59.48 -5.67
N ARG A 856 -21.88 -58.35 -6.33
CA ARG A 856 -22.56 -57.07 -6.08
C ARG A 856 -23.75 -56.81 -7.02
N PRO A 857 -24.85 -56.22 -6.51
CA PRO A 857 -26.00 -55.82 -7.31
C PRO A 857 -25.62 -54.76 -8.35
N PHE A 858 -26.37 -54.72 -9.46
CA PHE A 858 -26.09 -53.82 -10.59
C PHE A 858 -26.10 -52.33 -10.17
N CYS A 859 -27.03 -51.92 -9.31
CA CYS A 859 -27.14 -50.53 -8.84
C CYS A 859 -25.87 -50.08 -8.11
N GLU A 860 -25.25 -50.95 -7.33
CA GLU A 860 -24.03 -50.65 -6.59
C GLU A 860 -22.81 -50.56 -7.53
N LYS A 861 -22.73 -51.45 -8.54
CA LYS A 861 -21.69 -51.36 -9.58
C LYS A 861 -21.79 -50.08 -10.40
N PHE A 862 -23.02 -49.66 -10.72
CA PHE A 862 -23.27 -48.41 -11.42
C PHE A 862 -22.88 -47.20 -10.57
N MET A 863 -23.20 -47.20 -9.27
CA MET A 863 -22.77 -46.17 -8.32
C MET A 863 -21.24 -46.05 -8.28
N TRP A 864 -20.51 -47.16 -8.11
CA TRP A 864 -19.04 -47.16 -8.10
C TRP A 864 -18.43 -46.72 -9.43
N PHE A 865 -19.04 -47.10 -10.55
CA PHE A 865 -18.64 -46.61 -11.86
C PHE A 865 -18.82 -45.09 -11.97
N SER A 866 -19.98 -44.56 -11.57
CA SER A 866 -20.26 -43.12 -11.57
C SER A 866 -19.29 -42.35 -10.69
N PHE A 867 -19.03 -42.79 -9.45
CA PHE A 867 -18.07 -42.13 -8.56
C PHE A 867 -16.65 -42.16 -9.10
N THR A 868 -16.20 -43.29 -9.65
CA THR A 868 -14.85 -43.41 -10.22
C THR A 868 -14.71 -42.56 -11.49
N ALA A 869 -15.76 -42.49 -12.32
CA ALA A 869 -15.78 -41.67 -13.53
C ALA A 869 -15.80 -40.17 -13.21
N VAL A 870 -16.64 -39.74 -12.28
CA VAL A 870 -16.68 -38.34 -11.81
C VAL A 870 -15.34 -37.96 -11.20
N GLY A 871 -14.78 -38.79 -10.31
CA GLY A 871 -13.47 -38.54 -9.72
C GLY A 871 -12.35 -38.42 -10.75
N ALA A 872 -12.36 -39.26 -11.80
CA ALA A 872 -11.39 -39.16 -12.89
C ALA A 872 -11.54 -37.87 -13.70
N VAL A 873 -12.77 -37.45 -14.02
CA VAL A 873 -13.05 -36.19 -14.74
C VAL A 873 -12.62 -34.99 -13.89
N THR A 874 -13.00 -34.95 -12.61
CA THR A 874 -12.58 -33.88 -11.68
C THR A 874 -11.06 -33.81 -11.55
N THR A 875 -10.39 -34.96 -11.42
CA THR A 875 -8.91 -35.01 -11.37
C THR A 875 -8.29 -34.47 -12.64
N CYS A 876 -8.82 -34.81 -13.83
CA CYS A 876 -8.34 -34.26 -15.09
C CYS A 876 -8.53 -32.74 -15.17
N ILE A 877 -9.67 -32.20 -14.72
CA ILE A 877 -9.93 -30.76 -14.69
C ILE A 877 -8.92 -30.06 -13.77
N ILE A 878 -8.69 -30.58 -12.57
CA ILE A 878 -7.72 -30.02 -11.62
C ILE A 878 -6.30 -30.05 -12.21
N ILE A 879 -5.88 -31.15 -12.82
CA ILE A 879 -4.55 -31.27 -13.45
C ILE A 879 -4.39 -30.22 -14.57
N VAL A 880 -5.39 -30.04 -15.42
CA VAL A 880 -5.34 -29.04 -16.51
C VAL A 880 -5.30 -27.63 -15.93
N SER A 881 -6.11 -27.33 -14.91
CA SER A 881 -6.13 -26.02 -14.23
C SER A 881 -4.79 -25.69 -13.56
N LEU A 882 -4.19 -26.64 -12.83
CA LEU A 882 -2.87 -26.47 -12.20
C LEU A 882 -1.77 -26.33 -13.25
N TRP A 883 -1.85 -27.08 -14.36
CA TRP A 883 -0.91 -26.95 -15.46
C TRP A 883 -1.02 -25.57 -16.11
N GLU A 884 -2.23 -25.07 -16.35
CA GLU A 884 -2.46 -23.73 -16.88
C GLU A 884 -1.94 -22.64 -15.92
N LYS A 885 -2.19 -22.77 -14.62
CA LYS A 885 -1.64 -21.87 -13.60
C LYS A 885 -0.10 -21.87 -13.61
N PHE A 886 0.52 -23.04 -13.71
CA PHE A 886 1.98 -23.17 -13.83
C PHE A 886 2.54 -22.57 -15.13
N GLN A 887 1.79 -22.60 -16.23
CA GLN A 887 2.20 -21.97 -17.49
C GLN A 887 2.00 -20.45 -17.49
N THR A 888 0.97 -19.96 -16.81
CA THR A 888 0.57 -18.55 -16.86
C THR A 888 1.21 -17.69 -15.77
N ASN A 889 1.25 -18.18 -14.51
CA ASN A 889 1.70 -17.44 -13.32
C ASN A 889 2.49 -18.33 -12.32
N PRO A 890 3.73 -18.74 -12.65
CA PRO A 890 4.54 -19.62 -11.79
C PRO A 890 5.36 -18.93 -10.69
N THR A 891 5.47 -17.60 -10.70
CA THR A 891 6.31 -16.82 -9.78
C THR A 891 5.49 -16.10 -8.71
N ILE A 892 6.03 -15.97 -7.50
CA ILE A 892 5.45 -15.22 -6.38
C ILE A 892 6.36 -14.04 -6.03
N THR A 893 5.79 -12.85 -5.84
CA THR A 893 6.51 -11.65 -5.43
C THR A 893 6.39 -11.45 -3.91
N GLY A 894 7.48 -11.01 -3.28
CA GLY A 894 7.52 -10.73 -1.84
C GLY A 894 8.46 -9.56 -1.54
N LEU A 895 8.21 -8.85 -0.44
CA LEU A 895 9.07 -7.76 0.01
C LEU A 895 10.25 -8.33 0.81
N ASP A 896 11.46 -7.96 0.41
CA ASP A 896 12.67 -8.21 1.17
C ASP A 896 12.96 -7.01 2.09
N THR A 897 13.14 -7.27 3.38
CA THR A 897 13.31 -6.23 4.42
C THR A 897 14.71 -6.20 5.03
N ASP A 898 15.66 -7.00 4.52
CA ASP A 898 17.02 -7.07 5.07
C ASP A 898 17.95 -5.98 4.49
N PHE A 899 17.83 -4.75 4.99
CA PHE A 899 18.56 -3.58 4.49
C PHE A 899 19.97 -3.40 5.08
N HIS A 900 20.35 -4.16 6.12
CA HIS A 900 21.57 -3.91 6.90
C HIS A 900 22.87 -4.43 6.25
N ASN A 901 22.78 -5.18 5.14
CA ASN A 901 23.93 -5.77 4.45
C ASN A 901 24.03 -5.41 2.96
N TRP A 902 23.29 -4.40 2.49
CA TRP A 902 23.29 -4.01 1.07
C TRP A 902 24.32 -2.92 0.79
N ASP A 903 25.26 -3.21 -0.11
CA ASP A 903 26.02 -2.16 -0.79
C ASP A 903 25.09 -1.46 -1.78
N VAL A 904 24.78 -0.19 -1.52
CA VAL A 904 23.81 0.57 -2.34
C VAL A 904 24.56 1.32 -3.44
N PRO A 905 24.44 0.94 -4.72
CA PRO A 905 25.04 1.69 -5.81
C PRO A 905 24.31 3.03 -5.97
N PHE A 906 25.08 4.12 -6.04
CA PHE A 906 24.51 5.43 -6.36
C PHE A 906 24.07 5.43 -7.83
N PRO A 907 22.94 6.06 -8.20
CA PRO A 907 22.51 6.08 -9.60
C PRO A 907 23.53 6.73 -10.54
N ALA A 908 23.42 6.40 -11.81
CA ALA A 908 23.95 7.26 -12.86
C ALA A 908 23.07 8.52 -12.98
N VAL A 909 23.71 9.68 -13.02
CA VAL A 909 23.06 10.98 -13.19
C VAL A 909 23.53 11.57 -14.51
N THR A 910 22.65 11.56 -15.53
CA THR A 910 22.93 12.12 -16.86
C THR A 910 22.32 13.52 -16.98
N ILE A 911 23.14 14.50 -17.29
CA ILE A 911 22.83 15.92 -17.35
C ILE A 911 22.97 16.39 -18.80
N CYS A 912 21.87 16.77 -19.43
CA CYS A 912 21.81 17.20 -20.82
C CYS A 912 21.51 18.70 -20.91
N ASP A 913 22.44 19.51 -21.43
CA ASP A 913 22.16 20.92 -21.76
C ASP A 913 21.27 20.97 -23.00
N VAL A 914 20.19 21.77 -22.96
CA VAL A 914 19.32 22.01 -24.12
C VAL A 914 20.08 22.67 -25.29
N ASP A 915 21.15 23.40 -25.00
CA ASP A 915 22.05 23.99 -26.00
C ASP A 915 23.51 23.68 -25.64
N PRO A 916 24.04 22.49 -26.03
CA PRO A 916 25.37 22.04 -25.62
C PRO A 916 26.53 22.68 -26.39
N VAL A 917 26.25 23.54 -27.38
CA VAL A 917 27.23 24.08 -28.32
C VAL A 917 27.89 25.36 -27.80
N ASP A 918 29.21 25.46 -27.93
CA ASP A 918 29.97 26.67 -27.68
C ASP A 918 30.03 27.55 -28.93
N ASP A 919 29.63 28.81 -28.82
CA ASP A 919 29.55 29.72 -29.96
C ASP A 919 30.95 30.03 -30.55
N GLU A 920 31.99 30.13 -29.71
CA GLU A 920 33.35 30.39 -30.19
C GLU A 920 33.97 29.18 -30.88
N LEU A 921 33.75 27.97 -30.34
CA LEU A 921 34.21 26.74 -30.97
C LEU A 921 33.44 26.48 -32.27
N LEU A 922 32.13 26.77 -32.29
CA LEU A 922 31.30 26.68 -33.48
C LEU A 922 31.82 27.57 -34.60
N ASP A 923 32.09 28.85 -34.31
CA ASP A 923 32.58 29.80 -35.31
C ASP A 923 33.96 29.39 -35.85
N LYS A 924 34.88 28.97 -34.97
CA LYS A 924 36.21 28.45 -35.35
C LYS A 924 36.09 27.20 -36.22
N TYR A 925 35.19 26.28 -35.88
CA TYR A 925 34.99 25.05 -36.62
C TYR A 925 34.40 25.34 -38.01
N ILE A 926 33.41 26.24 -38.11
CA ILE A 926 32.83 26.66 -39.39
C ILE A 926 33.89 27.29 -40.30
N GLU A 927 34.73 28.19 -39.77
CA GLU A 927 35.82 28.81 -40.53
C GLU A 927 36.85 27.75 -40.98
N SER A 928 37.14 26.74 -40.14
CA SER A 928 38.07 25.67 -40.49
C SER A 928 37.58 24.76 -41.63
N VAL A 929 36.27 24.54 -41.72
CA VAL A 929 35.65 23.63 -42.70
C VAL A 929 35.30 24.33 -44.01
N TRP A 930 34.69 25.53 -43.94
CA TRP A 930 34.18 26.24 -45.13
C TRP A 930 34.94 27.54 -45.47
N GLY A 931 35.90 27.98 -44.65
CA GLY A 931 36.68 29.18 -44.89
C GLY A 931 35.85 30.47 -44.78
N SER A 932 36.18 31.47 -45.59
CA SER A 932 35.62 32.83 -45.49
C SER A 932 34.19 32.99 -46.01
N GLU A 933 33.61 31.99 -46.69
CA GLU A 933 32.24 32.01 -47.22
C GLU A 933 31.45 30.76 -46.77
N PRO A 934 31.05 30.68 -45.48
CA PRO A 934 30.30 29.54 -44.97
C PRO A 934 28.83 29.51 -45.45
N PRO A 935 28.22 28.32 -45.60
CA PRO A 935 26.80 28.20 -45.87
C PRO A 935 25.94 28.85 -44.78
N ALA A 936 24.86 29.54 -45.17
CA ALA A 936 24.01 30.30 -44.24
C ALA A 936 23.42 29.45 -43.10
N LYS A 937 23.17 28.16 -43.35
CA LYS A 937 22.57 27.22 -42.38
C LYS A 937 23.58 26.31 -41.67
N ALA A 938 24.90 26.51 -41.86
CA ALA A 938 25.92 25.64 -41.29
C ALA A 938 25.87 25.60 -39.74
N GLY A 939 25.71 26.76 -39.10
CA GLY A 939 25.59 26.84 -37.64
C GLY A 939 24.34 26.13 -37.09
N GLU A 940 23.18 26.33 -37.73
CA GLU A 940 21.93 25.68 -37.33
C GLU A 940 21.99 24.16 -37.47
N MET A 941 22.62 23.68 -38.54
CA MET A 941 22.85 22.25 -38.79
C MET A 941 23.73 21.63 -37.68
N LEU A 942 24.83 22.29 -37.33
CA LEU A 942 25.77 21.80 -36.32
C LEU A 942 25.13 21.74 -34.92
N ARG A 943 24.35 22.76 -34.53
CA ARG A 943 23.57 22.72 -33.27
C ARG A 943 22.53 21.62 -33.25
N TRP A 944 21.87 21.37 -34.39
CA TRP A 944 20.93 20.26 -34.53
C TRP A 944 21.62 18.89 -34.41
N LEU A 945 22.82 18.72 -34.96
CA LEU A 945 23.59 17.49 -34.79
C LEU A 945 23.98 17.21 -33.33
N ALA A 946 24.22 18.26 -32.53
CA ALA A 946 24.53 18.12 -31.10
C ALA A 946 23.30 17.76 -30.25
N THR A 947 22.10 18.17 -30.69
CA THR A 947 20.80 17.91 -30.04
C THR A 947 19.97 16.84 -30.77
N LEU A 948 20.65 15.95 -31.49
CA LEU A 948 20.00 15.02 -32.41
C LEU A 948 19.21 13.94 -31.66
N THR A 949 17.89 13.97 -31.82
CA THR A 949 16.95 12.93 -31.39
C THR A 949 16.20 12.32 -32.57
N TYR A 950 15.60 11.13 -32.43
CA TYR A 950 14.76 10.52 -33.47
C TYR A 950 13.64 11.45 -33.97
N ARG A 951 13.02 12.20 -33.06
CA ARG A 951 11.99 13.21 -33.39
C ARG A 951 12.58 14.37 -34.19
N SER A 952 13.71 14.91 -33.76
CA SER A 952 14.36 16.01 -34.48
C SER A 952 14.85 15.59 -35.88
N ILE A 953 15.19 14.31 -36.07
CA ILE A 953 15.56 13.75 -37.38
C ILE A 953 14.36 13.78 -38.32
N GLU A 954 13.20 13.31 -37.87
CA GLU A 954 11.97 13.34 -38.65
C GLU A 954 11.56 14.76 -39.03
N GLU A 955 11.66 15.72 -38.08
CA GLU A 955 11.20 17.10 -38.28
C GLU A 955 12.17 17.96 -39.12
N ARG A 956 13.49 17.82 -38.93
CA ARG A 956 14.48 18.79 -39.44
C ARG A 956 15.46 18.24 -40.46
N ALA A 957 15.60 16.90 -40.62
CA ALA A 957 16.62 16.36 -41.51
C ALA A 957 16.44 16.81 -42.97
N SER A 958 15.20 16.91 -43.47
CA SER A 958 14.94 17.35 -44.85
C SER A 958 15.42 18.78 -45.12
N GLU A 959 15.41 19.64 -44.10
CA GLU A 959 15.85 21.03 -44.21
C GLU A 959 17.32 21.11 -44.61
N PHE A 960 18.18 20.37 -43.90
CA PHE A 960 19.62 20.38 -44.11
C PHE A 960 20.05 19.50 -45.29
N ILE A 961 19.37 18.37 -45.51
CA ILE A 961 19.72 17.43 -46.58
C ILE A 961 19.47 18.01 -47.96
N SER A 962 18.50 18.92 -48.08
CA SER A 962 18.18 19.59 -49.35
C SER A 962 19.25 20.57 -49.82
N ASP A 963 20.16 21.01 -48.94
CA ASP A 963 21.20 21.99 -49.27
C ASP A 963 22.50 21.29 -49.74
N PRO A 964 22.84 21.38 -51.04
CA PRO A 964 24.04 20.74 -51.57
C PRO A 964 25.34 21.36 -51.06
N THR A 965 25.31 22.56 -50.46
CA THR A 965 26.50 23.20 -49.87
C THR A 965 26.83 22.63 -48.50
N LEU A 966 25.84 22.05 -47.80
CA LEU A 966 26.01 21.39 -46.51
C LEU A 966 26.36 19.91 -46.65
N VAL A 967 25.73 19.21 -47.60
CA VAL A 967 25.88 17.74 -47.75
C VAL A 967 26.90 17.35 -48.82
N GLY A 968 27.30 18.28 -49.69
CA GLY A 968 28.15 17.97 -50.85
C GLY A 968 27.35 17.43 -52.03
N LYS A 969 27.85 17.66 -53.25
CA LYS A 969 27.12 17.37 -54.51
C LYS A 969 27.14 15.90 -54.92
N THR A 970 28.21 15.19 -54.57
CA THR A 970 28.42 13.77 -54.90
C THR A 970 28.95 13.01 -53.69
N GLU A 971 28.66 11.72 -53.62
CA GLU A 971 29.20 10.83 -52.58
C GLU A 971 30.74 10.84 -52.65
N GLY A 972 31.40 11.27 -51.56
CA GLY A 972 32.85 11.47 -51.48
C GLY A 972 33.35 12.93 -51.53
N ASP A 973 32.48 13.89 -51.86
CA ASP A 973 32.74 15.35 -51.83
C ASP A 973 32.02 16.03 -50.64
N GLU A 974 31.75 15.26 -49.58
CA GLU A 974 30.98 15.71 -48.43
C GLU A 974 31.89 16.46 -47.44
N PRO A 975 31.46 17.62 -46.91
CA PRO A 975 32.19 18.31 -45.85
C PRO A 975 32.41 17.40 -44.63
N ALA A 976 33.48 17.64 -43.86
CA ALA A 976 33.82 16.89 -42.65
C ALA A 976 32.60 16.63 -41.71
N PRO A 977 31.76 17.62 -41.36
CA PRO A 977 30.61 17.39 -40.49
C PRO A 977 29.48 16.57 -41.12
N ALA A 978 29.36 16.58 -42.45
CA ALA A 978 28.38 15.74 -43.15
C ALA A 978 28.84 14.27 -43.19
N LYS A 979 30.16 14.05 -43.25
CA LYS A 979 30.77 12.72 -43.32
C LYS A 979 30.83 12.03 -41.96
N ASN A 980 31.28 12.73 -40.92
CA ASN A 980 31.38 12.22 -39.55
C ASN A 980 30.68 13.18 -38.57
N PRO A 981 29.34 13.06 -38.41
CA PRO A 981 28.59 13.94 -37.51
C PRO A 981 29.08 13.87 -36.04
N LYS A 982 29.50 12.69 -35.56
CA LYS A 982 29.97 12.52 -34.17
C LYS A 982 31.20 13.37 -33.86
N ASP A 983 32.21 13.30 -34.74
CA ASP A 983 33.46 14.04 -34.58
C ASP A 983 33.18 15.56 -34.61
N ALA A 984 32.30 16.00 -35.51
CA ALA A 984 31.89 17.40 -35.59
C ALA A 984 31.19 17.89 -34.33
N VAL A 985 30.36 17.05 -33.69
CA VAL A 985 29.72 17.41 -32.41
C VAL A 985 30.77 17.59 -31.33
N PHE A 986 31.77 16.70 -31.23
CA PHE A 986 32.84 16.89 -30.26
C PHE A 986 33.56 18.24 -30.44
N GLU A 987 33.94 18.62 -31.67
CA GLU A 987 34.68 19.86 -31.92
C GLU A 987 33.92 21.16 -31.55
N ILE A 988 32.59 21.12 -31.39
CA ILE A 988 31.76 22.31 -31.16
C ILE A 988 31.08 22.35 -29.78
N VAL A 989 31.02 21.23 -29.04
CA VAL A 989 30.35 21.20 -27.74
C VAL A 989 31.21 21.85 -26.67
N ARG A 990 30.55 22.45 -25.67
CA ARG A 990 31.25 23.01 -24.51
C ARG A 990 31.99 21.92 -23.74
N HIS A 991 33.23 22.21 -23.42
CA HIS A 991 34.06 21.34 -22.60
C HIS A 991 33.58 21.36 -21.14
N CYS A 992 33.75 20.23 -20.45
CA CYS A 992 33.29 20.04 -19.08
C CYS A 992 33.86 21.11 -18.13
N GLU A 993 35.13 21.48 -18.30
CA GLU A 993 35.87 22.42 -17.45
C GLU A 993 35.29 23.84 -17.48
N THR A 994 34.53 24.16 -18.53
CA THR A 994 33.86 25.45 -18.69
C THR A 994 32.38 25.40 -18.31
N LEU A 995 31.83 24.20 -18.13
CA LEU A 995 30.40 23.98 -17.90
C LEU A 995 30.11 23.71 -16.43
N PHE A 996 30.95 22.91 -15.77
CA PHE A 996 30.74 22.46 -14.40
C PHE A 996 31.89 22.89 -13.49
N TYR A 997 31.56 23.33 -12.29
CA TYR A 997 32.52 23.68 -11.23
C TYR A 997 31.95 23.30 -9.85
N ASP A 998 32.78 23.33 -8.81
CA ASP A 998 32.41 22.98 -7.42
C ASP A 998 31.66 21.65 -7.29
N CYS A 999 32.20 20.57 -7.85
CA CYS A 999 31.60 19.25 -7.69
C CYS A 999 31.97 18.63 -6.33
N GLU A 1000 30.98 18.02 -5.69
CA GLU A 1000 31.13 17.35 -4.40
C GLU A 1000 30.55 15.94 -4.48
N TRP A 1001 31.33 14.93 -4.12
CA TRP A 1001 30.90 13.55 -4.01
C TRP A 1001 31.10 13.07 -2.58
N LYS A 1002 30.03 12.56 -1.94
CA LYS A 1002 30.04 12.08 -0.55
C LYS A 1002 30.46 13.07 0.55
N GLY A 1003 30.57 14.36 0.25
CA GLY A 1003 31.13 15.34 1.17
C GLY A 1003 32.48 15.89 0.74
N ASP A 1004 33.16 15.18 -0.16
CA ASP A 1004 34.51 15.50 -0.60
C ASP A 1004 34.48 16.27 -1.92
N SER A 1005 35.32 17.31 -2.00
CA SER A 1005 35.45 18.11 -3.22
C SER A 1005 36.19 17.29 -4.28
N GLU A 1006 35.55 17.11 -5.43
CA GLU A 1006 36.11 16.37 -6.57
C GLU A 1006 36.25 17.31 -7.77
N GLU A 1007 37.23 17.01 -8.63
CA GLU A 1007 37.33 17.69 -9.92
C GLU A 1007 36.17 17.24 -10.82
N CYS A 1008 35.32 18.18 -11.24
CA CYS A 1008 34.07 17.86 -11.96
C CYS A 1008 34.28 16.94 -13.16
N CYS A 1009 35.36 17.14 -13.91
CA CYS A 1009 35.61 16.42 -15.17
C CYS A 1009 36.31 15.06 -14.98
N ASP A 1010 36.67 14.72 -13.74
CA ASP A 1010 37.10 13.37 -13.40
C ASP A 1010 35.88 12.47 -13.11
N VAL A 1011 34.73 13.07 -12.75
CA VAL A 1011 33.50 12.36 -12.36
C VAL A 1011 32.35 12.50 -13.38
N LEU A 1012 32.27 13.61 -14.11
CA LEU A 1012 31.28 13.87 -15.16
C LEU A 1012 31.87 13.63 -16.54
N MET A 1013 31.35 12.63 -17.23
CA MET A 1013 31.93 12.10 -18.46
C MET A 1013 31.01 12.32 -19.65
N PRO A 1014 31.54 12.68 -20.84
CA PRO A 1014 30.69 12.91 -22.00
C PRO A 1014 29.97 11.62 -22.43
N VAL A 1015 28.69 11.73 -22.77
CA VAL A 1015 27.85 10.62 -23.21
C VAL A 1015 26.91 11.07 -24.33
N PHE A 1016 26.84 10.29 -25.41
CA PHE A 1016 25.89 10.51 -26.50
C PHE A 1016 24.64 9.69 -26.28
N THR A 1017 23.47 10.32 -26.14
CA THR A 1017 22.20 9.64 -25.83
C THR A 1017 21.19 9.77 -26.97
N GLU A 1018 20.09 9.00 -26.92
CA GLU A 1018 18.97 9.20 -27.86
C GLU A 1018 18.27 10.56 -27.65
N MET A 1019 18.66 11.31 -26.59
CA MET A 1019 18.21 12.65 -26.23
C MET A 1019 19.20 13.76 -26.64
N GLY A 1020 20.37 13.41 -27.19
CA GLY A 1020 21.42 14.36 -27.59
C GLY A 1020 22.74 14.17 -26.82
N PHE A 1021 23.64 15.14 -26.95
CA PHE A 1021 24.93 15.16 -26.24
C PHE A 1021 24.77 15.62 -24.78
N CYS A 1022 25.30 14.83 -23.84
CA CYS A 1022 25.14 15.07 -22.41
C CYS A 1022 26.44 14.72 -21.64
N TYR A 1023 26.44 14.99 -20.33
CA TYR A 1023 27.47 14.53 -19.39
C TYR A 1023 26.84 13.62 -18.33
N ALA A 1024 27.50 12.53 -17.95
CA ALA A 1024 26.97 11.59 -16.97
C ALA A 1024 27.95 11.28 -15.84
N PHE A 1025 27.44 11.28 -14.62
CA PHE A 1025 28.09 10.75 -13.43
C PHE A 1025 27.74 9.26 -13.29
N ASN A 1026 28.70 8.44 -12.85
CA ASN A 1026 28.54 7.01 -12.54
C ASN A 1026 27.86 6.17 -13.64
N SER A 1027 28.09 6.49 -14.92
CA SER A 1027 27.48 5.79 -16.06
C SER A 1027 28.49 4.92 -16.80
N LYS A 1028 28.16 3.65 -17.01
CA LYS A 1028 29.00 2.72 -17.79
C LYS A 1028 28.99 3.01 -19.30
N HIS A 1029 27.97 3.74 -19.78
CA HIS A 1029 27.81 4.09 -21.19
C HIS A 1029 28.51 5.39 -21.57
N ALA A 1030 29.25 6.02 -20.65
CA ALA A 1030 30.08 7.17 -20.95
C ALA A 1030 31.13 6.87 -22.04
N GLU A 1031 31.47 7.89 -22.83
CA GLU A 1031 32.49 7.78 -23.88
C GLU A 1031 33.85 7.54 -23.25
N LYS A 1032 34.57 6.52 -23.73
CA LYS A 1032 35.89 6.15 -23.18
C LYS A 1032 37.01 7.05 -23.68
N VAL A 1033 36.86 7.59 -24.89
CA VAL A 1033 37.87 8.38 -25.60
C VAL A 1033 37.18 9.53 -26.31
N TRP A 1034 37.68 10.75 -26.10
CA TRP A 1034 37.19 11.96 -26.77
C TRP A 1034 38.34 12.99 -26.93
N PRO A 1035 38.22 14.00 -27.82
CA PRO A 1035 39.37 14.78 -28.30
C PRO A 1035 40.15 15.58 -27.23
N TRP A 1036 39.50 16.08 -26.19
CA TRP A 1036 40.11 16.89 -25.11
C TRP A 1036 40.40 16.09 -23.84
N GLN A 1037 40.43 14.75 -23.91
CA GLN A 1037 40.74 13.91 -22.76
C GLN A 1037 42.18 14.15 -22.27
N SER A 1038 42.31 14.58 -21.01
CA SER A 1038 43.61 14.95 -20.39
C SER A 1038 44.43 13.74 -19.91
N GLN A 1039 43.76 12.65 -19.50
CA GLN A 1039 44.38 11.41 -19.02
C GLN A 1039 43.69 10.17 -19.60
N SER A 1040 44.45 9.11 -19.89
CA SER A 1040 43.89 7.84 -20.34
C SER A 1040 43.12 7.18 -19.21
N GLN A 1041 41.80 7.08 -19.33
CA GLN A 1041 41.00 6.33 -18.36
C GLN A 1041 41.28 4.82 -18.42
N THR A 1042 41.20 4.19 -17.26
CA THR A 1042 41.28 2.74 -17.11
C THR A 1042 40.14 2.07 -17.88
N GLU A 1043 40.39 0.93 -18.55
CA GLU A 1043 39.34 0.25 -19.32
C GLU A 1043 38.16 -0.30 -18.47
N LEU A 1044 38.35 -0.38 -17.15
CA LEU A 1044 37.40 -0.94 -16.19
C LEU A 1044 36.54 0.16 -15.56
N PHE A 1045 35.22 0.04 -15.73
CA PHE A 1045 34.24 0.88 -15.03
C PHE A 1045 34.19 0.50 -13.56
N ASN A 1046 34.40 1.47 -12.68
CA ASN A 1046 34.28 1.31 -11.23
C ASN A 1046 32.99 2.00 -10.79
N GLU A 1047 32.02 1.22 -10.32
CA GLU A 1047 30.74 1.71 -9.85
C GLU A 1047 30.88 2.45 -8.51
N ALA A 1048 30.22 3.60 -8.39
CA ALA A 1048 30.19 4.38 -7.16
C ALA A 1048 29.10 3.87 -6.21
N PHE A 1049 29.49 3.47 -5.00
CA PHE A 1049 28.59 3.01 -3.94
C PHE A 1049 28.48 4.04 -2.82
N ILE A 1050 27.36 4.03 -2.09
CA ILE A 1050 27.20 4.75 -0.82
C ILE A 1050 27.18 3.76 0.35
N HIS A 1051 27.75 4.16 1.47
CA HIS A 1051 27.84 3.39 2.70
C HIS A 1051 27.34 4.20 3.89
N GLU A 1052 26.89 3.52 4.94
CA GLU A 1052 26.41 4.16 6.17
C GLU A 1052 27.46 5.06 6.86
N THR A 1053 28.74 4.81 6.61
CA THR A 1053 29.87 5.58 7.14
C THR A 1053 30.24 6.82 6.33
N ASP A 1054 29.66 7.00 5.14
CA ASP A 1054 29.97 8.16 4.30
C ASP A 1054 29.44 9.47 4.93
N ALA A 1055 30.18 10.57 4.76
CA ALA A 1055 29.84 11.85 5.40
C ALA A 1055 28.53 12.46 4.85
N LYS A 1056 28.25 12.27 3.55
CA LYS A 1056 26.99 12.60 2.89
C LYS A 1056 26.65 11.54 1.82
N TRP A 1057 25.37 11.40 1.51
CA TRP A 1057 24.89 10.57 0.38
C TRP A 1057 24.36 11.47 -0.75
N SER A 1058 25.24 12.33 -1.26
CA SER A 1058 24.87 13.29 -2.30
C SER A 1058 26.00 13.48 -3.31
N PHE A 1059 25.58 13.70 -4.55
CA PHE A 1059 26.41 14.26 -5.61
C PHE A 1059 25.92 15.69 -5.86
N MET A 1060 26.82 16.67 -5.77
CA MET A 1060 26.51 18.08 -6.04
C MET A 1060 27.41 18.58 -7.16
N PHE A 1061 26.88 19.48 -7.99
CA PHE A 1061 27.61 20.18 -9.04
C PHE A 1061 27.01 21.57 -9.21
N ASN A 1062 27.83 22.54 -9.63
CA ASN A 1062 27.37 23.85 -10.06
C ASN A 1062 27.70 24.07 -11.54
N THR A 1063 27.02 25.05 -12.15
CA THR A 1063 27.25 25.43 -13.55
C THR A 1063 27.30 26.94 -13.72
N ASP A 1064 28.15 27.39 -14.64
CA ASP A 1064 28.28 28.81 -14.96
C ASP A 1064 27.13 29.34 -15.84
N ARG A 1065 26.30 28.47 -16.44
CA ARG A 1065 25.19 28.85 -17.34
C ARG A 1065 23.86 29.07 -16.62
N LYS A 1066 23.59 30.30 -16.18
CA LYS A 1066 22.31 30.65 -15.55
C LYS A 1066 21.12 30.82 -16.52
N ASN A 1067 21.37 30.89 -17.83
CA ASN A 1067 20.35 31.25 -18.83
C ASN A 1067 19.77 30.05 -19.61
N THR A 1068 20.21 28.83 -19.31
CA THR A 1068 19.70 27.61 -19.96
C THR A 1068 19.17 26.63 -18.95
N THR A 1069 18.49 25.61 -19.46
CA THR A 1069 17.92 24.53 -18.67
C THR A 1069 18.67 23.25 -18.95
N PHE A 1070 18.78 22.39 -17.94
CA PHE A 1070 19.40 21.07 -18.06
C PHE A 1070 18.38 19.99 -17.79
N ASP A 1071 18.24 19.03 -18.69
CA ASP A 1071 17.44 17.83 -18.44
C ASP A 1071 18.28 16.83 -17.64
N ILE A 1072 17.78 16.46 -16.45
CA ILE A 1072 18.42 15.55 -15.51
C ILE A 1072 17.71 14.20 -15.57
N PHE A 1073 18.48 13.17 -15.92
CA PHE A 1073 18.07 11.78 -15.93
C PHE A 1073 18.77 11.00 -14.82
N ILE A 1074 17.99 10.29 -14.00
CA ILE A 1074 18.49 9.42 -12.92
C ILE A 1074 18.13 7.99 -13.30
N HIS A 1075 19.13 7.16 -13.54
CA HIS A 1075 18.95 5.77 -13.96
C HIS A 1075 20.03 4.87 -13.36
N SER A 1076 19.86 3.54 -13.50
CA SER A 1076 20.91 2.59 -13.08
C SER A 1076 22.20 2.81 -13.89
N THR A 1077 23.34 2.49 -13.28
CA THR A 1077 24.69 2.58 -13.85
C THR A 1077 24.88 1.77 -15.13
N GLU A 1078 24.12 0.67 -15.25
CA GLU A 1078 24.07 -0.23 -16.40
C GLU A 1078 23.10 0.21 -17.49
N GLU A 1079 22.32 1.26 -17.23
CA GLU A 1079 21.35 1.86 -18.15
C GLU A 1079 21.81 3.19 -18.70
N MET A 1080 21.08 3.70 -19.69
CA MET A 1080 21.40 4.91 -20.41
C MET A 1080 20.12 5.68 -20.71
N ALA A 1081 20.15 6.99 -20.52
CA ALA A 1081 19.06 7.87 -20.92
C ALA A 1081 18.69 7.64 -22.40
N GLY A 1082 17.42 7.34 -22.65
CA GLY A 1082 16.91 7.00 -23.97
C GLY A 1082 15.40 7.21 -24.07
N LEU A 1083 14.80 6.82 -25.19
CA LEU A 1083 13.38 7.10 -25.49
C LEU A 1083 12.37 6.50 -24.51
N GLU A 1084 12.78 5.50 -23.72
CA GLU A 1084 11.92 4.86 -22.72
C GLU A 1084 11.85 5.66 -21.40
N GLN A 1085 12.70 6.68 -21.23
CA GLN A 1085 12.83 7.45 -20.00
C GLN A 1085 12.48 8.92 -20.24
N SER A 1086 11.71 9.51 -19.33
CA SER A 1086 11.53 10.96 -19.24
C SER A 1086 12.53 11.56 -18.26
N PRO A 1087 12.97 12.82 -18.45
CA PRO A 1087 13.81 13.48 -17.46
C PRO A 1087 13.07 13.57 -16.13
N GLN A 1088 13.74 13.19 -15.04
CA GLN A 1088 13.21 13.31 -13.68
C GLN A 1088 13.04 14.78 -13.29
N HIS A 1089 13.88 15.66 -13.83
CA HIS A 1089 13.77 17.10 -13.62
C HIS A 1089 14.42 17.87 -14.78
N THR A 1090 13.73 18.92 -15.27
CA THR A 1090 14.33 19.93 -16.14
C THR A 1090 14.76 21.11 -15.27
N TRP A 1091 16.04 21.18 -14.98
CA TRP A 1091 16.63 22.14 -14.06
C TRP A 1091 16.76 23.53 -14.67
N ASP A 1092 16.00 24.48 -14.14
CA ASP A 1092 15.98 25.90 -14.51
C ASP A 1092 16.74 26.78 -13.49
N HIS A 1093 17.61 26.17 -12.67
CA HIS A 1093 18.38 26.80 -11.59
C HIS A 1093 17.56 27.23 -10.36
N ARG A 1094 16.27 26.87 -10.28
CA ARG A 1094 15.45 27.16 -9.09
C ARG A 1094 15.46 26.06 -8.05
N VAL A 1095 15.73 24.82 -8.45
CA VAL A 1095 15.82 23.68 -7.52
C VAL A 1095 17.26 23.55 -7.02
N GLU A 1096 17.45 23.61 -5.70
CA GLU A 1096 18.74 23.40 -5.04
C GLU A 1096 19.03 21.90 -4.86
N LYS A 1097 18.01 21.10 -4.50
CA LYS A 1097 18.19 19.69 -4.14
C LYS A 1097 17.06 18.82 -4.68
N VAL A 1098 17.46 17.69 -5.29
CA VAL A 1098 16.57 16.60 -5.71
C VAL A 1098 16.79 15.41 -4.78
N SER A 1099 15.79 15.07 -3.97
CA SER A 1099 15.79 13.86 -3.15
C SER A 1099 15.03 12.75 -3.87
N PHE A 1100 15.62 11.57 -3.96
CA PHE A 1100 15.05 10.40 -4.63
C PHE A 1100 15.19 9.15 -3.76
N SER A 1101 14.30 8.18 -3.96
CA SER A 1101 14.38 6.84 -3.39
C SER A 1101 14.58 5.77 -4.45
N VAL A 1102 15.13 4.63 -4.03
CA VAL A 1102 15.46 3.50 -4.90
C VAL A 1102 14.52 2.34 -4.63
N LYS A 1103 13.96 1.76 -5.68
CA LYS A 1103 13.19 0.52 -5.65
C LYS A 1103 13.91 -0.52 -6.49
N HIS A 1104 14.41 -1.57 -5.84
CA HIS A 1104 15.06 -2.70 -6.52
C HIS A 1104 14.14 -3.91 -6.52
N THR A 1105 13.88 -4.45 -7.71
CA THR A 1105 13.13 -5.70 -7.88
C THR A 1105 14.07 -6.74 -8.44
N TYR A 1106 14.22 -7.86 -7.74
CA TYR A 1106 15.06 -8.97 -8.17
C TYR A 1106 14.31 -10.31 -8.10
N THR A 1107 14.66 -11.22 -9.00
CA THR A 1107 14.14 -12.58 -9.05
C THR A 1107 15.20 -13.54 -8.55
N THR A 1108 14.79 -14.53 -7.74
CA THR A 1108 15.71 -15.58 -7.26
C THR A 1108 16.27 -16.40 -8.42
N GLU A 1109 17.53 -16.82 -8.27
CA GLU A 1109 18.25 -17.63 -9.26
C GLU A 1109 17.55 -18.97 -9.58
N ASP A 1110 16.79 -19.54 -8.64
CA ASP A 1110 16.02 -20.77 -8.84
C ASP A 1110 14.93 -20.62 -9.92
N ALA A 1111 14.44 -19.41 -10.20
CA ALA A 1111 13.48 -19.14 -11.26
C ALA A 1111 14.07 -19.35 -12.67
N ARG A 1112 15.38 -19.61 -12.80
CA ARG A 1112 16.01 -20.03 -14.06
C ARG A 1112 15.46 -21.33 -14.64
N GLN A 1113 14.81 -22.14 -13.80
CA GLN A 1113 14.14 -23.37 -14.23
C GLN A 1113 12.93 -23.08 -15.15
N LEU A 1114 12.35 -21.87 -15.06
CA LEU A 1114 11.23 -21.41 -15.86
C LEU A 1114 11.73 -20.73 -17.13
N SER A 1115 10.98 -20.90 -18.23
CA SER A 1115 11.28 -20.16 -19.46
C SER A 1115 11.03 -18.65 -19.29
N ILE A 1116 11.72 -17.83 -20.08
CA ILE A 1116 11.53 -16.36 -20.11
C ILE A 1116 10.04 -15.98 -20.24
N ARG A 1117 9.27 -16.69 -21.08
CA ARG A 1117 7.84 -16.44 -21.27
C ARG A 1117 7.00 -16.75 -20.04
N GLN A 1118 7.38 -17.77 -19.27
CA GLN A 1118 6.67 -18.18 -18.05
C GLN A 1118 6.93 -17.21 -16.91
N ARG A 1119 8.17 -16.74 -16.73
CA ARG A 1119 8.54 -15.83 -15.63
C ARG A 1119 8.53 -14.34 -15.99
N ARG A 1120 8.33 -14.00 -17.28
CA ARG A 1120 8.24 -12.64 -17.83
C ARG A 1120 9.41 -11.69 -17.49
N CYS A 1121 10.61 -12.26 -17.31
CA CYS A 1121 11.83 -11.49 -17.12
C CYS A 1121 13.05 -12.23 -17.67
N VAL A 1122 14.11 -11.49 -17.98
CA VAL A 1122 15.38 -12.01 -18.53
C VAL A 1122 16.51 -11.78 -17.54
N PHE A 1123 17.28 -12.82 -17.23
CA PHE A 1123 18.49 -12.66 -16.41
C PHE A 1123 19.60 -11.97 -17.23
N ALA A 1124 20.45 -11.21 -16.53
CA ALA A 1124 21.51 -10.39 -17.11
C ALA A 1124 22.40 -11.11 -18.15
N ASP A 1125 22.63 -12.41 -17.97
CA ASP A 1125 23.53 -13.26 -18.77
C ASP A 1125 22.83 -14.19 -19.77
N GLU A 1126 21.49 -14.27 -19.72
CA GLU A 1126 20.73 -15.27 -20.48
C GLU A 1126 20.53 -14.90 -21.95
N VAL A 1127 20.25 -13.62 -22.23
CA VAL A 1127 20.12 -13.09 -23.59
C VAL A 1127 21.36 -12.26 -23.92
N ARG A 1128 22.18 -12.78 -24.82
CA ARG A 1128 23.39 -12.07 -25.29
C ARG A 1128 23.03 -11.00 -26.30
N LEU A 1129 23.36 -9.76 -25.96
CA LEU A 1129 23.24 -8.60 -26.84
C LEU A 1129 24.57 -8.42 -27.62
N GLU A 1130 24.47 -7.87 -28.84
CA GLU A 1130 25.61 -7.44 -29.65
C GLU A 1130 26.20 -6.12 -29.16
N THR A 1131 25.36 -5.28 -28.53
CA THR A 1131 25.72 -3.91 -28.10
C THR A 1131 26.20 -3.83 -26.65
N SER A 1132 25.85 -4.81 -25.82
CA SER A 1132 26.16 -4.84 -24.39
C SER A 1132 26.47 -6.26 -23.92
N ASN A 1133 27.33 -6.41 -22.92
CA ASN A 1133 27.63 -7.70 -22.31
C ASN A 1133 26.59 -8.15 -21.27
N ILE A 1134 25.73 -7.21 -20.83
CA ILE A 1134 24.69 -7.43 -19.83
C ILE A 1134 23.34 -7.06 -20.47
N TYR A 1135 22.36 -7.93 -20.26
CA TYR A 1135 20.98 -7.65 -20.65
C TYR A 1135 20.35 -6.64 -19.67
N THR A 1136 19.89 -5.53 -20.22
CA THR A 1136 18.92 -4.63 -19.60
C THR A 1136 17.82 -4.34 -20.62
N TYR A 1137 16.64 -3.93 -20.13
CA TYR A 1137 15.54 -3.58 -21.02
C TYR A 1137 15.94 -2.45 -21.98
N SER A 1138 16.57 -1.40 -21.45
CA SER A 1138 17.10 -0.28 -22.23
C SER A 1138 18.16 -0.70 -23.26
N ALA A 1139 19.06 -1.63 -22.92
CA ALA A 1139 20.05 -2.16 -23.87
C ALA A 1139 19.41 -2.98 -25.00
N CYS A 1140 18.40 -3.81 -24.69
CA CYS A 1140 17.65 -4.58 -25.68
C CYS A 1140 16.90 -3.67 -26.65
N MET A 1141 16.19 -2.67 -26.12
CA MET A 1141 15.43 -1.71 -26.92
C MET A 1141 16.33 -0.89 -27.85
N ARG A 1142 17.47 -0.39 -27.35
CA ARG A 1142 18.48 0.29 -28.18
C ARG A 1142 19.01 -0.62 -29.28
N GLN A 1143 19.37 -1.86 -28.96
CA GLN A 1143 19.83 -2.82 -29.99
C GLN A 1143 18.75 -3.07 -31.03
N CYS A 1144 17.49 -3.24 -30.63
CA CYS A 1144 16.37 -3.40 -31.56
C CYS A 1144 16.28 -2.21 -32.54
N ARG A 1145 16.35 -0.97 -32.03
CA ARG A 1145 16.35 0.25 -32.85
C ARG A 1145 17.57 0.34 -33.76
N MET A 1146 18.76 0.00 -33.27
CA MET A 1146 20.00 -0.06 -34.07
C MET A 1146 19.90 -1.10 -35.20
N GLN A 1147 19.38 -2.29 -34.91
CA GLN A 1147 19.18 -3.36 -35.90
C GLN A 1147 18.18 -2.93 -36.97
N ARG A 1148 17.09 -2.26 -36.59
CA ARG A 1148 16.10 -1.73 -37.54
C ARG A 1148 16.64 -0.60 -38.38
N SER A 1149 17.36 0.35 -37.77
CA SER A 1149 18.07 1.42 -38.49
C SER A 1149 19.02 0.83 -39.53
N ARG A 1150 19.79 -0.20 -39.16
CA ARG A 1150 20.65 -0.95 -40.09
C ARG A 1150 19.85 -1.75 -41.14
N ALA A 1151 18.69 -2.31 -40.78
CA ALA A 1151 17.87 -3.08 -41.71
C ALA A 1151 17.33 -2.18 -42.84
N PHE A 1152 16.70 -1.05 -42.48
CA PHE A 1152 16.11 -0.09 -43.40
C PHE A 1152 17.16 0.77 -44.11
N CYS A 1153 18.10 1.35 -43.36
CA CYS A 1153 18.98 2.42 -43.84
C CYS A 1153 20.47 2.07 -43.86
N LYS A 1154 20.85 0.84 -43.45
CA LYS A 1154 22.25 0.34 -43.43
C LYS A 1154 23.23 1.13 -42.57
N CYS A 1155 22.74 2.08 -41.79
CA CYS A 1155 23.51 2.89 -40.84
C CYS A 1155 22.74 3.07 -39.52
N VAL A 1156 23.43 3.57 -38.49
CA VAL A 1156 22.84 3.99 -37.20
C VAL A 1156 23.18 5.46 -36.91
N PRO A 1157 22.28 6.24 -36.28
CA PRO A 1157 22.59 7.60 -35.87
C PRO A 1157 23.87 7.72 -35.03
N HIS A 1158 24.52 8.88 -35.07
CA HIS A 1158 25.82 9.10 -34.44
C HIS A 1158 25.80 9.10 -32.91
N PHE A 1159 24.60 9.24 -32.31
CA PHE A 1159 24.44 9.14 -30.87
C PHE A 1159 24.60 7.71 -30.33
N TYR A 1160 24.69 6.69 -31.19
CA TYR A 1160 25.05 5.34 -30.76
C TYR A 1160 26.57 5.12 -30.76
N PRO A 1161 27.09 4.25 -29.87
CA PRO A 1161 28.51 3.92 -29.81
C PRO A 1161 28.99 3.24 -31.10
N THR A 1162 30.26 3.47 -31.44
CA THR A 1162 30.89 2.85 -32.62
C THR A 1162 31.20 1.38 -32.34
N LEU A 1163 30.40 0.49 -32.93
CA LEU A 1163 30.50 -0.95 -32.73
C LEU A 1163 30.84 -1.68 -34.04
N LYS A 1164 31.59 -2.79 -33.93
CA LYS A 1164 31.93 -3.62 -35.09
C LYS A 1164 30.64 -4.18 -35.72
N GLY A 1165 30.36 -3.78 -36.97
CA GLY A 1165 29.16 -4.21 -37.70
C GLY A 1165 28.07 -3.14 -37.80
N TYR A 1166 28.17 -2.04 -37.06
CA TYR A 1166 27.26 -0.89 -37.15
C TYR A 1166 28.00 0.34 -37.68
N LYS A 1167 27.67 0.77 -38.90
CA LYS A 1167 28.21 1.99 -39.53
C LYS A 1167 27.40 3.19 -39.04
N GLN A 1168 28.06 4.28 -38.64
CA GLN A 1168 27.37 5.54 -38.34
C GLN A 1168 26.82 6.19 -39.62
N CYS A 1169 25.65 6.82 -39.52
CA CYS A 1169 25.02 7.53 -40.62
C CYS A 1169 25.78 8.81 -40.93
N THR A 1170 26.04 9.04 -42.22
CA THR A 1170 26.33 10.37 -42.75
C THR A 1170 25.08 11.25 -42.68
N LEU A 1171 25.25 12.57 -42.82
CA LEU A 1171 24.15 13.52 -42.84
C LEU A 1171 23.10 13.20 -43.93
N ARG A 1172 23.54 12.71 -45.10
CA ARG A 1172 22.63 12.28 -46.17
C ARG A 1172 21.81 11.06 -45.78
N GLU A 1173 22.45 10.08 -45.13
CA GLU A 1173 21.79 8.83 -44.71
C GLU A 1173 20.77 9.06 -43.58
N LEU A 1174 20.91 10.13 -42.78
CA LEU A 1174 19.89 10.53 -41.80
C LEU A 1174 18.52 10.81 -42.45
N GLY A 1175 18.46 11.16 -43.74
CA GLY A 1175 17.19 11.30 -44.46
C GLY A 1175 16.41 9.99 -44.61
N CYS A 1176 17.13 8.86 -44.73
CA CYS A 1176 16.50 7.55 -44.69
C CYS A 1176 15.96 7.26 -43.28
N ILE A 1177 16.74 7.60 -42.24
CA ILE A 1177 16.30 7.44 -40.85
C ILE A 1177 15.04 8.27 -40.59
N ALA A 1178 14.97 9.51 -41.07
CA ALA A 1178 13.78 10.37 -40.97
C ALA A 1178 12.55 9.72 -41.61
N THR A 1179 12.70 9.16 -42.81
CA THR A 1179 11.60 8.50 -43.54
C THR A 1179 11.07 7.26 -42.81
N HIS A 1180 11.95 6.57 -42.08
CA HIS A 1180 11.61 5.34 -41.35
C HIS A 1180 11.59 5.55 -39.83
N ALA A 1181 11.56 6.78 -39.31
CA ALA A 1181 11.72 7.07 -37.89
C ALA A 1181 10.64 6.36 -37.06
N ALA A 1182 9.37 6.57 -37.40
CA ALA A 1182 8.23 5.91 -36.76
C ALA A 1182 8.31 4.38 -36.86
N ALA A 1183 8.82 3.85 -37.98
CA ALA A 1183 9.05 2.42 -38.10
C ALA A 1183 10.23 1.97 -37.24
N ILE A 1184 11.30 2.74 -37.06
CA ILE A 1184 12.44 2.31 -36.25
C ILE A 1184 12.10 2.34 -34.76
N THR A 1185 11.35 3.33 -34.29
CA THR A 1185 11.01 3.55 -32.88
C THR A 1185 9.80 2.75 -32.38
N ASP A 1186 9.09 2.03 -33.26
CA ASP A 1186 7.91 1.22 -32.94
C ASP A 1186 8.23 0.06 -31.96
N VAL A 1187 7.82 0.22 -30.69
CA VAL A 1187 8.07 -0.74 -29.60
C VAL A 1187 7.45 -2.11 -29.87
N SER A 1188 6.31 -2.18 -30.58
CA SER A 1188 5.55 -3.43 -30.79
C SER A 1188 6.31 -4.51 -31.56
N ARG A 1189 7.42 -4.16 -32.23
CA ARG A 1189 8.25 -5.10 -32.99
C ARG A 1189 9.54 -5.48 -32.29
N CYS A 1190 9.75 -5.04 -31.06
CA CYS A 1190 10.89 -5.41 -30.23
C CYS A 1190 10.45 -6.46 -29.20
N ASN A 1191 11.02 -7.66 -29.25
CA ASN A 1191 10.75 -8.75 -28.29
C ASN A 1191 11.65 -8.58 -27.05
N CYS A 1192 11.56 -7.44 -26.38
CA CYS A 1192 12.35 -7.14 -25.19
C CYS A 1192 11.48 -7.24 -23.93
N GLU A 1193 11.89 -8.08 -22.99
CA GLU A 1193 11.26 -8.20 -21.67
C GLU A 1193 12.08 -7.44 -20.62
N LEU A 1194 11.48 -7.15 -19.46
CA LEU A 1194 12.22 -6.53 -18.35
C LEU A 1194 13.33 -7.45 -17.81
N GLY A 1195 14.38 -6.85 -17.25
CA GLY A 1195 15.42 -7.61 -16.56
C GLY A 1195 14.87 -8.25 -15.27
N CYS A 1196 15.29 -9.47 -14.95
CA CYS A 1196 14.94 -10.13 -13.70
C CYS A 1196 15.53 -9.43 -12.46
N SER A 1197 16.50 -8.53 -12.66
CA SER A 1197 16.96 -7.55 -11.67
C SER A 1197 16.84 -6.17 -12.31
N HIS A 1198 16.07 -5.28 -11.70
CA HIS A 1198 15.83 -3.94 -12.22
C HIS A 1198 15.70 -2.93 -11.07
N THR A 1199 16.27 -1.75 -11.27
CA THR A 1199 16.33 -0.68 -10.27
C THR A 1199 15.63 0.56 -10.82
N VAL A 1200 14.64 1.06 -10.09
CA VAL A 1200 13.90 2.30 -10.40
C VAL A 1200 14.25 3.37 -9.37
N TYR A 1201 14.47 4.59 -9.82
CA TYR A 1201 14.70 5.76 -8.96
C TYR A 1201 13.51 6.72 -9.09
N GLU A 1202 12.86 7.01 -7.96
CA GLU A 1202 11.68 7.89 -7.89
C GLU A 1202 12.02 9.18 -7.13
N VAL A 1203 11.65 10.34 -7.68
CA VAL A 1203 11.86 11.63 -7.01
C VAL A 1203 10.83 11.80 -5.90
N GLU A 1204 11.30 11.98 -4.66
CA GLU A 1204 10.43 12.19 -3.49
C GLU A 1204 10.19 13.67 -3.23
N LYS A 1205 11.23 14.51 -3.42
CA LYS A 1205 11.18 15.93 -3.06
C LYS A 1205 12.10 16.75 -3.95
N LEU A 1206 11.58 17.87 -4.42
CA LEU A 1206 12.34 18.98 -4.99
C LEU A 1206 12.38 20.11 -3.95
N THR A 1207 13.58 20.62 -3.66
CA THR A 1207 13.76 21.77 -2.74
C THR A 1207 14.17 22.97 -3.56
N ASP A 1208 13.33 24.00 -3.57
CA ASP A 1208 13.59 25.25 -4.27
C ASP A 1208 14.59 26.13 -3.50
N VAL A 1209 15.34 26.96 -4.22
CA VAL A 1209 16.20 28.02 -3.68
C VAL A 1209 15.30 29.12 -3.12
N GLU A 1210 15.41 29.41 -1.81
CA GLU A 1210 14.64 30.47 -1.12
C GLU A 1210 14.90 31.89 -1.66
#